data_AF-A0A9E5T410-F1
#
_entry.id   AF-A0A9E5T410-F1
#
_cell.length_a   1.000
_cell.length_b   1.000
_cell.length_c   1.000
_cell.angle_alpha   90.00
_cell.angle_beta   90.00
_cell.angle_gamma   90.00
#
_symmetry.space_group_name_H-M   'P 1'
#
loop_
_entity.id
_entity.type
_entity.pdbx_description
1 polymer ?
#
loop_
_entity_poly.entity_id
_entity_poly.type
_entity_poly.pdbx_seq_one_letter_code
_entity_poly.pdbx_strand_id
1 'polypeptide(L)'
;MPEKALKSVAARYHLTAEQANEILRLLDAGFSIPYVMRYHKELAGSLEADGFHELMEERRRLEKLDSRRRKVLKKLQEREILTDELEEKISRAADMRELIDHYVPYRPRKRSHSRQALAQGLQDIAAKVLSQEEFVADMKAAAEPYVDAEKGLADEAAVLEGVFHIVSDWVAEERSHRNRQREVFRQEAEIVVRRVSRSLPGRMAREFKQYFDYRQKVARLHPYHMLSILRGKRMKALQYRFEPPLEPMIRAAAELYFPGGVAQWEQIRAEMGANLPGPDGRALQGLNGPEFLAACINYSLGNILTDIAARELDKDLCKQAEELALDVIRRNVTNLLMAKPVRCRMIGIHPGYRSGCNLAVVDEAGELLETTTVYPHPPQNQPEEAKRVLVQLVETHRVEMVAIGDGTGAQETEALVAELIAGPLPDLRYTVVSEVGVEAYARSRSAKNELAEVAPDERYAVALCRRLQDPLSELVKVNPRELCPAPYAEDVNGGALKKLLDRVLEECVCRVGVEVNTAHFSLLRYVSGLGPEKALEVVEYRDRYGALKNRRQLREVPKIDQAAYDQAAGFLRVQDSDCPLDRTRIHTRFYPVAEEICRQLEIAVADLGDPDVRAKVKERASEIKLADLEKQFGVHYLLLKDIITELAEPWPDPRADGQGPLLRRRRPTLEDLEADEWVSGTVRNIVDFGVFVDIGVGEDGLVHISELSDSYVQSPYDVVSVGDVVQVRVVRVELDKKRIALSMRSESARRERPRREPRQRRERESDRSEPRPVREVPVGPLAGGIRTPRSTLGVHSRRVEKASLNDGPGKGQAAVARKPVPSDEQPPAPRPAAPGEQEQKVAGEPAPDVQSLLGRLGLGSIERRGKQSD
;
A
#
# COMPACT_ATOMS: atom_id res chain seq x y z
N MET A 1 0.52 31.99 6.27
CA MET A 1 0.32 30.65 6.86
C MET A 1 0.44 29.50 5.83
N PRO A 2 -0.24 29.49 4.65
CA PRO A 2 -0.07 28.39 3.68
C PRO A 2 1.37 28.23 3.18
N GLU A 3 2.12 29.33 3.10
CA GLU A 3 3.52 29.33 2.66
C GLU A 3 4.48 28.59 3.61
N LYS A 4 4.22 28.56 4.93
CA LYS A 4 5.19 28.02 5.91
C LYS A 4 5.24 26.50 5.92
N ALA A 5 4.09 25.84 5.74
CA ALA A 5 4.02 24.38 5.70
C ALA A 5 4.54 23.82 4.37
N LEU A 6 4.19 24.46 3.25
CA LEU A 6 4.80 24.14 1.95
C LEU A 6 6.31 24.39 1.95
N LYS A 7 6.78 25.48 2.58
CA LYS A 7 8.22 25.74 2.83
C LYS A 7 8.88 24.59 3.58
N SER A 8 8.22 24.03 4.59
CA SER A 8 8.77 22.91 5.36
C SER A 8 8.91 21.65 4.51
N VAL A 9 7.93 21.34 3.65
CA VAL A 9 8.01 20.19 2.74
C VAL A 9 9.10 20.43 1.68
N ALA A 10 9.11 21.61 1.06
CA ALA A 10 10.13 21.99 0.07
C ALA A 10 11.56 21.90 0.64
N ALA A 11 11.76 22.38 1.88
CA ALA A 11 13.06 22.35 2.54
C ALA A 11 13.60 20.94 2.78
N ARG A 12 12.74 19.92 2.99
CA ARG A 12 13.17 18.51 3.10
C ARG A 12 13.82 18.00 1.82
N TYR A 13 13.49 18.60 0.68
CA TYR A 13 14.05 18.27 -0.63
C TYR A 13 15.04 19.33 -1.14
N HIS A 14 15.51 20.22 -0.26
CA HIS A 14 16.40 21.32 -0.61
C HIS A 14 15.83 22.27 -1.69
N LEU A 15 14.51 22.39 -1.75
CA LEU A 15 13.80 23.28 -2.66
C LEU A 15 13.38 24.58 -1.96
N THR A 16 13.38 25.68 -2.72
CA THR A 16 12.75 26.92 -2.27
C THR A 16 11.23 26.85 -2.39
N ALA A 17 10.53 27.73 -1.68
CA ALA A 17 9.07 27.84 -1.80
C ALA A 17 8.62 28.22 -3.22
N GLU A 18 9.43 29.05 -3.90
CA GLU A 18 9.15 29.48 -5.26
C GLU A 18 9.28 28.32 -6.24
N GLN A 19 10.35 27.52 -6.13
CA GLN A 19 10.52 26.30 -6.92
C GLN A 19 9.36 25.32 -6.70
N ALA A 20 9.00 25.07 -5.44
CA ALA A 20 7.87 24.20 -5.11
C ALA A 20 6.55 24.69 -5.72
N ASN A 21 6.27 26.00 -5.65
CA ASN A 21 5.06 26.58 -6.26
C ASN A 21 5.08 26.48 -7.78
N GLU A 22 6.23 26.69 -8.42
CA GLU A 22 6.34 26.61 -9.88
C GLU A 22 6.19 25.17 -10.38
N ILE A 23 6.80 24.19 -9.69
CA ILE A 23 6.54 22.76 -9.92
C ILE A 23 5.04 22.48 -9.86
N LEU A 24 4.38 22.94 -8.79
CA LEU A 24 2.96 22.72 -8.57
C LEU A 24 2.08 23.39 -9.64
N ARG A 25 2.50 24.53 -10.18
CA ARG A 25 1.85 25.20 -11.34
C ARG A 25 2.00 24.39 -12.62
N LEU A 26 3.19 23.85 -12.90
CA LEU A 26 3.39 22.98 -14.07
C LEU A 26 2.48 21.74 -13.98
N LEU A 27 2.40 21.12 -12.81
CA LEU A 27 1.52 19.97 -12.60
C LEU A 27 0.03 20.35 -12.79
N ASP A 28 -0.40 21.53 -12.36
CA ASP A 28 -1.77 22.02 -12.60
C ASP A 28 -2.06 22.35 -14.06
N ALA A 29 -1.05 22.82 -14.79
CA ALA A 29 -1.11 23.02 -16.24
C ALA A 29 -1.15 21.70 -17.02
N GLY A 30 -1.07 20.56 -16.33
CA GLY A 30 -1.19 19.23 -16.92
C GLY A 30 0.13 18.62 -17.39
N PHE A 31 1.28 19.18 -16.97
CA PHE A 31 2.56 18.54 -17.18
C PHE A 31 2.72 17.33 -16.25
N SER A 32 3.19 16.21 -16.78
CA SER A 32 3.41 14.99 -15.99
C SER A 32 4.61 15.13 -15.04
N ILE A 33 4.62 14.34 -13.96
CA ILE A 33 5.76 14.26 -13.04
C ILE A 33 7.04 13.81 -13.75
N PRO A 34 7.03 12.74 -14.59
CA PRO A 34 8.22 12.35 -15.34
C PRO A 34 8.79 13.47 -16.20
N TYR A 35 7.93 14.27 -16.84
CA TYR A 35 8.35 15.41 -17.66
C TYR A 35 9.06 16.48 -16.81
N VAL A 36 8.44 16.92 -15.72
CA VAL A 36 9.00 17.96 -14.85
C VAL A 36 10.29 17.47 -14.18
N MET A 37 10.31 16.24 -13.67
CA MET A 37 11.48 15.63 -13.03
C MET A 37 12.69 15.59 -13.97
N ARG A 38 12.47 15.31 -15.26
CA ARG A 38 13.55 15.14 -16.24
C ARG A 38 13.98 16.43 -16.92
N TYR A 39 13.03 17.28 -17.32
CA TYR A 39 13.30 18.42 -18.20
C TYR A 39 13.14 19.79 -17.53
N HIS A 40 12.77 19.81 -16.24
CA HIS A 40 12.70 21.02 -15.41
C HIS A 40 13.59 20.90 -14.17
N LYS A 41 14.83 20.43 -14.34
CA LYS A 41 15.81 20.25 -13.26
C LYS A 41 16.21 21.57 -12.59
N GLU A 42 16.04 22.71 -13.25
CA GLU A 42 16.16 24.05 -12.67
C GLU A 42 15.17 24.28 -11.51
N LEU A 43 14.00 23.65 -11.57
CA LEU A 43 12.98 23.71 -10.53
C LEU A 43 13.09 22.53 -9.57
N ALA A 44 13.20 21.31 -10.13
CA ALA A 44 13.10 20.07 -9.38
C ALA A 44 14.43 19.66 -8.70
N GLY A 45 15.58 20.12 -9.18
CA GLY A 45 16.88 19.64 -8.69
C GLY A 45 17.02 18.12 -8.86
N SER A 46 17.19 17.41 -7.74
CA SER A 46 17.23 15.93 -7.67
C SER A 46 15.96 15.36 -7.01
N LEU A 47 14.82 16.05 -7.11
CA LEU A 47 13.55 15.60 -6.57
C LEU A 47 13.08 14.34 -7.33
N GLU A 48 12.87 13.25 -6.60
CA GLU A 48 12.26 12.03 -7.12
C GLU A 48 10.72 12.10 -7.05
N ALA A 49 10.03 11.19 -7.74
CA ALA A 49 8.57 11.15 -7.86
C ALA A 49 7.81 11.28 -6.51
N ASP A 50 8.30 10.63 -5.46
CA ASP A 50 7.69 10.69 -4.12
C ASP A 50 7.63 12.12 -3.57
N GLY A 51 8.66 12.93 -3.82
CA GLY A 51 8.68 14.32 -3.38
C GLY A 51 7.66 15.20 -4.11
N PHE A 52 7.40 14.95 -5.40
CA PHE A 52 6.31 15.63 -6.13
C PHE A 52 4.95 15.29 -5.52
N HIS A 53 4.73 14.02 -5.17
CA HIS A 53 3.48 13.59 -4.53
C HIS A 53 3.30 14.22 -3.15
N GLU A 54 4.33 14.26 -2.33
CA GLU A 54 4.27 14.93 -1.03
C GLU A 54 3.93 16.43 -1.16
N LEU A 55 4.51 17.12 -2.15
CA LEU A 55 4.18 18.52 -2.43
C LEU A 55 2.70 18.69 -2.84
N MET A 56 2.19 17.83 -3.72
CA MET A 56 0.79 17.86 -4.16
C MET A 56 -0.19 17.58 -3.00
N GLU A 57 0.11 16.60 -2.16
CA GLU A 57 -0.70 16.26 -1.00
C GLU A 57 -0.71 17.37 0.03
N GLU A 58 0.44 17.97 0.31
CA GLU A 58 0.55 19.09 1.23
C GLU A 58 -0.21 20.31 0.70
N ARG A 59 -0.07 20.64 -0.59
CA ARG A 59 -0.88 21.71 -1.20
C ARG A 59 -2.37 21.44 -1.04
N ARG A 60 -2.84 20.23 -1.37
CA ARG A 60 -4.26 19.86 -1.21
C ARG A 60 -4.73 19.93 0.25
N ARG A 61 -3.86 19.57 1.20
CA ARG A 61 -4.14 19.69 2.65
C ARG A 61 -4.35 21.16 3.02
N LEU A 62 -3.47 22.03 2.56
CA LEU A 62 -3.53 23.49 2.81
C LEU A 62 -4.73 24.14 2.13
N GLU A 63 -5.04 23.80 0.88
CA GLU A 63 -6.23 24.31 0.19
C GLU A 63 -7.53 23.91 0.91
N LYS A 64 -7.62 22.67 1.41
CA LYS A 64 -8.75 22.21 2.22
C LYS A 64 -8.85 22.99 3.53
N LEU A 65 -7.72 23.24 4.19
CA LEU A 65 -7.64 24.03 5.41
C LEU A 65 -8.13 25.47 5.15
N ASP A 66 -7.60 26.13 4.13
CA ASP A 66 -7.92 27.51 3.75
C ASP A 66 -9.38 27.65 3.29
N SER A 67 -9.89 26.68 2.52
CA SER A 67 -11.30 26.62 2.13
C SER A 67 -12.21 26.49 3.35
N ARG A 68 -11.84 25.64 4.31
CA ARG A 68 -12.59 25.48 5.55
C ARG A 68 -12.52 26.72 6.44
N ARG A 69 -11.34 27.35 6.54
CA ARG A 69 -11.12 28.60 7.28
C ARG A 69 -12.01 29.72 6.79
N ARG A 70 -12.03 29.97 5.48
CA ARG A 70 -12.92 30.97 4.85
C ARG A 70 -14.39 30.71 5.17
N LYS A 71 -14.84 29.45 5.08
CA LYS A 71 -16.21 29.06 5.42
C LYS A 71 -16.55 29.26 6.90
N VAL A 72 -15.60 29.04 7.79
CA VAL A 72 -15.77 29.23 9.23
C VAL A 72 -15.86 30.73 9.56
N LEU A 73 -14.91 31.54 9.09
CA LEU A 73 -14.90 33.00 9.31
C LEU A 73 -16.18 33.64 8.79
N LYS A 74 -16.60 33.30 7.56
CA LYS A 74 -17.86 33.79 6.98
C LYS A 74 -19.07 33.48 7.87
N LYS A 75 -19.16 32.26 8.40
CA LYS A 75 -20.27 31.86 9.29
C LYS A 75 -20.26 32.55 10.65
N LEU A 76 -19.08 32.90 11.16
CA LEU A 76 -18.95 33.64 12.42
C LEU A 76 -19.32 35.11 12.22
N GLN A 77 -18.89 35.69 11.10
CA GLN A 77 -19.24 37.05 10.70
C GLN A 77 -20.74 37.20 10.43
N GLU A 78 -21.36 36.27 9.67
CA GLU A 78 -22.81 36.25 9.40
C GLU A 78 -23.68 36.17 10.67
N ARG A 79 -23.09 35.75 11.80
CA ARG A 79 -23.78 35.64 13.10
C ARG A 79 -23.36 36.72 14.10
N GLU A 80 -22.49 37.65 13.69
CA GLU A 80 -21.99 38.75 14.53
C GLU A 80 -21.26 38.26 15.80
N ILE A 81 -20.59 37.10 15.74
CA ILE A 81 -19.84 36.50 16.88
C ILE A 81 -18.31 36.57 16.62
N LEU A 82 -17.88 37.07 15.47
CA LEU A 82 -16.45 37.14 15.13
C LEU A 82 -15.80 38.33 15.84
N THR A 83 -14.95 38.05 16.83
CA THR A 83 -14.06 39.04 17.47
C THR A 83 -12.69 39.04 16.82
N ASP A 84 -11.93 40.13 16.95
CA ASP A 84 -10.56 40.24 16.44
C ASP A 84 -9.66 39.10 16.93
N GLU A 85 -9.77 38.75 18.22
CA GLU A 85 -9.01 37.65 18.83
C GLU A 85 -9.39 36.28 18.23
N LEU A 86 -10.69 36.04 18.00
CA LEU A 86 -11.17 34.79 17.42
C LEU A 86 -10.78 34.68 15.94
N GLU A 87 -10.85 35.78 15.20
CA GLU A 87 -10.38 35.88 13.83
C GLU A 87 -8.89 35.57 13.73
N GLU A 88 -8.07 36.15 14.61
CA GLU A 88 -6.64 35.90 14.67
C GLU A 88 -6.33 34.41 14.96
N LYS A 89 -7.01 33.81 15.95
CA LYS A 89 -6.88 32.39 16.30
C LYS A 89 -7.23 31.47 15.12
N ILE A 90 -8.37 31.68 14.46
CA ILE A 90 -8.80 30.87 13.32
C ILE A 90 -7.88 31.08 12.10
N SER A 91 -7.38 32.30 11.92
CA SER A 91 -6.46 32.65 10.85
C SER A 91 -5.08 32.02 11.01
N ARG A 92 -4.61 31.88 12.25
CA ARG A 92 -3.31 31.28 12.57
C ARG A 92 -3.33 29.76 12.73
N ALA A 93 -4.49 29.12 12.79
CA ALA A 93 -4.60 27.66 12.92
C ALA A 93 -3.77 26.92 11.85
N ALA A 94 -2.86 26.06 12.30
CA ALA A 94 -1.85 25.38 11.49
C ALA A 94 -2.40 24.14 10.77
N ASP A 95 -3.45 23.53 11.31
CA ASP A 95 -4.10 22.36 10.73
C ASP A 95 -5.62 22.34 10.91
N MET A 96 -6.26 21.34 10.31
CA MET A 96 -7.72 21.20 10.31
C MET A 96 -8.26 20.93 11.72
N ARG A 97 -7.49 20.26 12.59
CA ARG A 97 -7.91 19.94 13.94
C ARG A 97 -7.92 21.20 14.80
N GLU A 98 -6.83 21.95 14.80
CA GLU A 98 -6.74 23.23 15.50
C GLU A 98 -7.82 24.22 15.03
N LEU A 99 -8.07 24.28 13.73
CA LEU A 99 -9.14 25.12 13.18
C LEU A 99 -10.51 24.71 13.68
N ILE A 100 -10.82 23.41 13.63
CA ILE A 100 -12.08 22.88 14.16
C ILE A 100 -12.17 23.18 15.64
N ASP A 101 -11.06 23.02 16.36
CA ASP A 101 -11.01 23.19 17.80
C ASP A 101 -11.40 24.60 18.25
N HIS A 102 -10.94 25.63 17.53
CA HIS A 102 -11.35 27.02 17.75
C HIS A 102 -12.81 27.28 17.37
N TYR A 103 -13.36 26.51 16.43
CA TYR A 103 -14.71 26.70 15.93
C TYR A 103 -15.78 25.93 16.73
N VAL A 104 -15.43 24.85 17.45
CA VAL A 104 -16.40 23.99 18.15
C VAL A 104 -17.37 24.79 19.03
N PRO A 105 -16.92 25.73 19.90
CA PRO A 105 -17.82 26.46 20.81
C PRO A 105 -18.92 27.24 20.08
N TYR A 106 -18.60 27.70 18.88
CA TYR A 106 -19.49 28.55 18.07
C TYR A 106 -20.33 27.75 17.08
N ARG A 107 -20.10 26.45 16.91
CA ARG A 107 -20.75 25.64 15.87
C ARG A 107 -22.26 25.49 16.14
N PRO A 108 -23.15 25.80 15.19
CA PRO A 108 -24.60 25.67 15.42
C PRO A 108 -25.03 24.21 15.65
N ARG A 109 -25.76 23.94 16.74
CA ARG A 109 -26.36 22.67 17.16
C ARG A 109 -27.89 22.76 17.03
N LYS A 110 -28.56 21.73 16.49
CA LYS A 110 -30.01 21.74 16.18
C LYS A 110 -30.92 21.56 17.41
N ARG A 111 -30.47 20.88 18.47
CA ARG A 111 -31.10 20.75 19.80
C ARG A 111 -29.98 20.47 20.82
N SER A 112 -29.85 21.26 21.88
CA SER A 112 -28.81 21.09 22.91
C SER A 112 -29.34 21.57 24.26
N HIS A 113 -29.32 20.70 25.26
CA HIS A 113 -29.73 21.03 26.63
C HIS A 113 -28.89 22.18 27.21
N SER A 114 -27.57 22.18 26.96
CA SER A 114 -26.67 23.28 27.31
C SER A 114 -27.11 24.63 26.75
N ARG A 115 -27.52 24.71 25.48
CA ARG A 115 -27.98 25.98 24.88
C ARG A 115 -29.31 26.46 25.43
N GLN A 116 -30.22 25.53 25.69
CA GLN A 116 -31.47 25.84 26.34
C GLN A 116 -31.19 26.41 27.74
N ALA A 117 -30.33 25.75 28.51
CA ALA A 117 -29.90 26.20 29.83
C ALA A 117 -29.20 27.58 29.81
N LEU A 118 -28.35 27.86 28.81
CA LEU A 118 -27.75 29.19 28.62
C LEU A 118 -28.80 30.26 28.34
N ALA A 119 -29.80 29.97 27.48
CA ALA A 119 -30.90 30.88 27.20
C ALA A 119 -31.83 31.09 28.42
N GLN A 120 -31.86 30.13 29.36
CA GLN A 120 -32.56 30.23 30.63
C GLN A 120 -31.79 31.06 31.68
N GLY A 121 -30.56 31.50 31.38
CA GLY A 121 -29.76 32.36 32.26
C GLY A 121 -28.85 31.62 33.24
N LEU A 122 -28.57 30.34 33.02
CA LEU A 122 -27.78 29.49 33.94
C LEU A 122 -26.25 29.64 33.79
N GLN A 123 -25.79 30.62 33.04
CA GLN A 123 -24.36 30.80 32.73
C GLN A 123 -23.53 31.13 33.98
N ASP A 124 -24.04 31.98 34.86
CA ASP A 124 -23.28 32.50 36.00
C ASP A 124 -22.95 31.40 37.02
N ILE A 125 -23.94 30.59 37.39
CA ILE A 125 -23.74 29.42 38.26
C ILE A 125 -22.81 28.38 37.61
N ALA A 126 -22.92 28.15 36.29
CA ALA A 126 -22.02 27.26 35.58
C ALA A 126 -20.56 27.76 35.57
N ALA A 127 -20.34 29.08 35.42
CA ALA A 127 -19.02 29.68 35.48
C ALA A 127 -18.38 29.54 36.86
N LYS A 128 -19.16 29.73 37.94
CA LYS A 128 -18.71 29.50 39.31
C LYS A 128 -18.27 28.06 39.56
N VAL A 129 -19.07 27.10 39.09
CA VAL A 129 -18.73 25.67 39.19
C VAL A 129 -17.47 25.36 38.38
N LEU A 130 -17.29 25.93 37.18
CA LEU A 130 -16.11 25.61 36.36
C LEU A 130 -14.81 26.24 36.90
N SER A 131 -14.85 27.48 37.39
CA SER A 131 -13.65 28.21 37.82
C SER A 131 -13.06 27.71 39.14
N GLN A 132 -13.91 27.17 40.02
CA GLN A 132 -13.54 26.73 41.37
C GLN A 132 -12.89 27.84 42.23
N GLU A 133 -13.04 29.11 41.86
CA GLU A 133 -12.48 30.26 42.61
C GLU A 133 -13.21 30.47 43.94
N GLU A 134 -14.53 30.24 43.95
CA GLU A 134 -15.36 30.25 45.15
C GLU A 134 -15.81 28.83 45.47
N PHE A 135 -15.56 28.37 46.71
CA PHE A 135 -16.03 27.07 47.15
C PHE A 135 -17.55 27.07 47.35
N VAL A 136 -18.26 26.29 46.54
CA VAL A 136 -19.70 26.07 46.69
C VAL A 136 -19.93 24.88 47.62
N ALA A 137 -20.40 25.13 48.84
CA ALA A 137 -20.61 24.08 49.84
C ALA A 137 -21.82 23.17 49.56
N ASP A 138 -22.88 23.74 48.98
CA ASP A 138 -24.14 23.04 48.68
C ASP A 138 -24.68 23.52 47.32
N MET A 139 -24.71 22.62 46.34
CA MET A 139 -25.20 22.91 44.99
C MET A 139 -26.71 23.17 44.96
N LYS A 140 -27.50 22.58 45.85
CA LYS A 140 -28.94 22.86 45.93
C LYS A 140 -29.17 24.32 46.31
N ALA A 141 -28.54 24.77 47.39
CA ALA A 141 -28.65 26.16 47.85
C ALA A 141 -28.14 27.14 46.78
N ALA A 142 -27.08 26.78 46.04
CA ALA A 142 -26.58 27.60 44.94
C ALA A 142 -27.55 27.70 43.75
N ALA A 143 -28.42 26.70 43.55
CA ALA A 143 -29.39 26.64 42.47
C ALA A 143 -30.70 27.38 42.78
N GLU A 144 -31.10 27.52 44.05
CA GLU A 144 -32.34 28.19 44.48
C GLU A 144 -32.58 29.56 43.82
N PRO A 145 -31.59 30.47 43.68
CA PRO A 145 -31.80 31.79 43.07
C PRO A 145 -32.16 31.76 41.58
N TYR A 146 -31.97 30.62 40.91
CA TYR A 146 -32.18 30.45 39.48
C TYR A 146 -33.47 29.68 39.15
N VAL A 147 -34.24 29.24 40.14
CA VAL A 147 -35.53 28.56 39.94
C VAL A 147 -36.53 29.54 39.34
N ASP A 148 -37.05 29.19 38.16
CA ASP A 148 -37.95 30.02 37.37
C ASP A 148 -38.83 29.13 36.48
N ALA A 149 -40.05 28.86 36.95
CA ALA A 149 -40.99 28.00 36.25
C ALA A 149 -41.38 28.55 34.86
N GLU A 150 -41.37 29.87 34.64
CA GLU A 150 -41.69 30.48 33.34
C GLU A 150 -40.59 30.22 32.31
N LYS A 151 -39.33 30.14 32.77
CA LYS A 151 -38.20 29.71 31.93
C LYS A 151 -38.10 28.18 31.79
N GLY A 152 -38.98 27.41 32.42
CA GLY A 152 -38.94 25.94 32.41
C GLY A 152 -37.94 25.35 33.42
N LEU A 153 -37.57 26.10 34.45
CA LEU A 153 -36.71 25.70 35.57
C LEU A 153 -37.58 25.53 36.82
N ALA A 154 -38.36 24.45 36.87
CA ALA A 154 -39.44 24.30 37.85
C ALA A 154 -38.95 24.09 39.30
N ASP A 155 -37.75 23.53 39.48
CA ASP A 155 -37.15 23.23 40.77
C ASP A 155 -35.60 23.29 40.67
N GLU A 156 -34.91 23.13 41.80
CA GLU A 156 -33.45 23.15 41.87
C GLU A 156 -32.83 21.99 41.06
N ALA A 157 -33.55 20.86 40.92
CA ALA A 157 -33.10 19.76 40.08
C ALA A 157 -33.02 20.19 38.60
N ALA A 158 -34.06 20.84 38.07
CA ALA A 158 -34.06 21.33 36.68
C ALA A 158 -32.94 22.35 36.43
N VAL A 159 -32.66 23.22 37.42
CA VAL A 159 -31.52 24.15 37.37
C VAL A 159 -30.19 23.37 37.28
N LEU A 160 -29.96 22.44 38.20
CA LEU A 160 -28.71 21.67 38.27
C LEU A 160 -28.48 20.79 37.04
N GLU A 161 -29.53 20.18 36.47
CA GLU A 161 -29.44 19.46 35.19
C GLU A 161 -29.00 20.41 34.05
N GLY A 162 -29.57 21.61 33.98
CA GLY A 162 -29.17 22.64 33.04
C GLY A 162 -27.70 23.05 33.20
N VAL A 163 -27.27 23.34 34.43
CA VAL A 163 -25.88 23.68 34.78
C VAL A 163 -24.93 22.54 34.41
N PHE A 164 -25.29 21.30 34.72
CA PHE A 164 -24.49 20.11 34.40
C PHE A 164 -24.23 20.03 32.90
N HIS A 165 -25.27 20.20 32.08
CA HIS A 165 -25.11 20.19 30.63
C HIS A 165 -24.24 21.34 30.11
N ILE A 166 -24.33 22.53 30.70
CA ILE A 166 -23.45 23.66 30.34
C ILE A 166 -21.99 23.30 30.64
N VAL A 167 -21.70 22.92 31.89
CA VAL A 167 -20.34 22.62 32.35
C VAL A 167 -19.75 21.45 31.57
N SER A 168 -20.49 20.35 31.35
CA SER A 168 -20.02 19.20 30.56
C SER A 168 -19.71 19.57 29.11
N ASP A 169 -20.54 20.40 28.46
CA ASP A 169 -20.25 20.89 27.10
C ASP A 169 -19.02 21.81 27.11
N TRP A 170 -18.88 22.74 28.06
CA TRP A 170 -17.70 23.61 28.16
C TRP A 170 -16.41 22.82 28.36
N VAL A 171 -16.42 21.82 29.24
CA VAL A 171 -15.28 20.91 29.44
C VAL A 171 -14.96 20.13 28.15
N ALA A 172 -15.96 19.65 27.43
CA ALA A 172 -15.77 18.94 26.15
C ALA A 172 -15.25 19.88 25.03
N GLU A 173 -15.61 21.15 25.10
CA GLU A 173 -15.30 22.15 24.09
C GLU A 173 -13.97 22.87 24.34
N GLU A 174 -13.42 22.75 25.55
CA GLU A 174 -12.18 23.40 25.94
C GLU A 174 -10.98 22.81 25.18
N ARG A 175 -10.23 23.70 24.51
CA ARG A 175 -9.18 23.29 23.56
C ARG A 175 -8.03 22.57 24.25
N SER A 176 -7.54 23.14 25.36
CA SER A 176 -6.43 22.58 26.13
C SER A 176 -6.76 21.17 26.62
N HIS A 177 -7.97 21.01 27.16
CA HIS A 177 -8.54 19.72 27.56
C HIS A 177 -8.56 18.74 26.39
N ARG A 178 -9.22 19.06 25.27
CA ARG A 178 -9.33 18.14 24.12
C ARG A 178 -7.97 17.69 23.59
N ASN A 179 -7.02 18.62 23.48
CA ASN A 179 -5.66 18.29 23.06
C ASN A 179 -5.02 17.27 24.00
N ARG A 180 -5.10 17.52 25.32
CA ARG A 180 -4.54 16.62 26.33
C ARG A 180 -5.19 15.24 26.28
N GLN A 181 -6.52 15.17 26.18
CA GLN A 181 -7.25 13.90 26.12
C GLN A 181 -6.96 13.10 24.85
N ARG A 182 -6.79 13.76 23.70
CA ARG A 182 -6.38 13.06 22.47
C ARG A 182 -5.00 12.41 22.61
N GLU A 183 -4.06 13.10 23.23
CA GLU A 183 -2.71 12.54 23.45
C GLU A 183 -2.77 11.33 24.39
N VAL A 184 -3.46 11.47 25.53
CA VAL A 184 -3.66 10.35 26.47
C VAL A 184 -4.35 9.18 25.79
N PHE A 185 -5.42 9.43 25.02
CA PHE A 185 -6.13 8.39 24.30
C PHE A 185 -5.23 7.69 23.27
N ARG A 186 -4.41 8.43 22.51
CA ARG A 186 -3.47 7.86 21.54
C ARG A 186 -2.39 6.98 22.19
N GLN A 187 -1.88 7.41 23.36
CA GLN A 187 -0.82 6.70 24.08
C GLN A 187 -1.33 5.46 24.82
N GLU A 188 -2.50 5.56 25.44
CA GLU A 188 -2.98 4.58 26.44
C GLU A 188 -4.16 3.73 25.99
N ALA A 189 -4.94 4.13 24.98
CA ALA A 189 -6.09 3.34 24.53
C ALA A 189 -5.66 1.97 23.99
N GLU A 190 -6.54 0.99 24.15
CA GLU A 190 -6.34 -0.35 23.62
C GLU A 190 -7.32 -0.64 22.49
N ILE A 191 -6.83 -1.18 21.38
CA ILE A 191 -7.71 -1.78 20.38
C ILE A 191 -8.12 -3.17 20.89
N VAL A 192 -9.42 -3.46 20.84
CA VAL A 192 -9.99 -4.76 21.18
C VAL A 192 -10.69 -5.30 19.96
N VAL A 193 -10.22 -6.45 19.48
CA VAL A 193 -10.71 -7.13 18.28
C VAL A 193 -11.34 -8.45 18.69
N ARG A 194 -12.53 -8.72 18.14
CA ARG A 194 -13.27 -9.95 18.37
C ARG A 194 -13.81 -10.51 17.08
N ARG A 195 -13.99 -11.84 17.03
CA ARG A 195 -14.75 -12.48 15.96
C ARG A 195 -16.23 -12.07 16.01
N VAL A 196 -16.83 -11.94 14.83
CA VAL A 196 -18.27 -11.63 14.69
C VAL A 196 -19.13 -12.86 14.97
N SER A 197 -18.67 -14.06 14.57
CA SER A 197 -19.40 -15.32 14.74
C SER A 197 -18.47 -16.43 15.22
N ARG A 198 -19.03 -17.41 15.95
CA ARG A 198 -18.33 -18.65 16.32
C ARG A 198 -18.19 -19.62 15.14
N SER A 199 -19.06 -19.51 14.13
CA SER A 199 -19.09 -20.35 12.93
C SER A 199 -18.67 -19.52 11.72
N LEU A 200 -17.36 -19.37 11.51
CA LEU A 200 -16.79 -18.73 10.33
C LEU A 200 -16.37 -19.81 9.32
N PRO A 201 -16.43 -19.54 8.00
CA PRO A 201 -15.94 -20.45 6.97
C PRO A 201 -14.48 -20.87 7.24
N GLY A 202 -14.13 -22.14 6.98
CA GLY A 202 -12.84 -22.71 7.39
C GLY A 202 -11.59 -21.99 6.87
N ARG A 203 -11.66 -21.30 5.73
CA ARG A 203 -10.56 -20.44 5.22
C ARG A 203 -10.40 -19.19 6.10
N MET A 204 -11.47 -18.42 6.25
CA MET A 204 -11.49 -17.20 7.09
C MET A 204 -11.19 -17.50 8.55
N ALA A 205 -11.67 -18.64 9.06
CA ALA A 205 -11.44 -19.05 10.44
C ALA A 205 -9.96 -19.29 10.74
N ARG A 206 -9.22 -19.85 9.78
CA ARG A 206 -7.77 -20.05 9.87
C ARG A 206 -7.01 -18.73 9.71
N GLU A 207 -7.40 -17.91 8.73
CA GLU A 207 -6.75 -16.64 8.41
C GLU A 207 -6.76 -15.64 9.57
N PHE A 208 -7.92 -15.44 10.22
CA PHE A 208 -8.07 -14.43 11.26
C PHE A 208 -7.95 -14.97 12.69
N LYS A 209 -7.51 -16.23 12.86
CA LYS A 209 -7.48 -16.92 14.17
C LYS A 209 -6.74 -16.13 15.24
N GLN A 210 -5.63 -15.49 14.89
CA GLN A 210 -4.83 -14.67 15.81
C GLN A 210 -5.54 -13.42 16.32
N TYR A 211 -6.62 -12.99 15.66
CA TYR A 211 -7.37 -11.77 15.97
C TYR A 211 -8.70 -12.01 16.69
N PHE A 212 -9.06 -13.25 17.00
CA PHE A 212 -10.37 -13.57 17.58
C PHE A 212 -10.58 -13.05 19.00
N ASP A 213 -9.51 -12.86 19.76
CA ASP A 213 -9.49 -12.26 21.08
C ASP A 213 -8.19 -11.46 21.24
N TYR A 214 -8.03 -10.48 20.34
CA TYR A 214 -6.80 -9.69 20.25
C TYR A 214 -6.98 -8.35 20.94
N ARG A 215 -5.98 -7.99 21.74
CA ARG A 215 -5.93 -6.75 22.51
C ARG A 215 -4.51 -6.20 22.50
N GLN A 216 -4.38 -4.92 22.19
CA GLN A 216 -3.08 -4.23 22.21
C GLN A 216 -3.26 -2.73 22.46
N LYS A 217 -2.31 -2.10 23.16
CA LYS A 217 -2.17 -0.64 23.17
C LYS A 217 -1.99 -0.10 21.75
N VAL A 218 -2.79 0.91 21.40
CA VAL A 218 -2.77 1.54 20.06
C VAL A 218 -1.42 2.15 19.75
N ALA A 219 -0.75 2.76 20.73
CA ALA A 219 0.59 3.32 20.55
C ALA A 219 1.65 2.31 20.07
N ARG A 220 1.38 1.00 20.19
CA ARG A 220 2.25 -0.10 19.74
C ARG A 220 1.64 -0.91 18.59
N LEU A 221 0.51 -0.48 18.05
CA LEU A 221 -0.19 -1.16 16.97
C LEU A 221 0.53 -0.89 15.64
N HIS A 222 1.11 -1.94 15.05
CA HIS A 222 1.69 -1.82 13.71
C HIS A 222 0.59 -1.61 12.66
N PRO A 223 0.77 -0.73 11.66
CA PRO A 223 -0.24 -0.50 10.63
C PRO A 223 -0.69 -1.77 9.88
N TYR A 224 0.17 -2.79 9.75
CA TYR A 224 -0.19 -4.08 9.17
C TYR A 224 -1.23 -4.88 9.99
N HIS A 225 -1.15 -4.83 11.32
CA HIS A 225 -2.20 -5.43 12.14
C HIS A 225 -3.52 -4.70 11.91
N MET A 226 -3.49 -3.38 11.76
CA MET A 226 -4.67 -2.59 11.40
C MET A 226 -5.23 -2.99 10.02
N LEU A 227 -4.38 -3.17 8.99
CA LEU A 227 -4.81 -3.69 7.68
C LEU A 227 -5.52 -5.04 7.79
N SER A 228 -4.94 -5.99 8.52
CA SER A 228 -5.52 -7.32 8.72
C SER A 228 -6.85 -7.27 9.47
N ILE A 229 -6.95 -6.38 10.46
CA ILE A 229 -8.21 -6.13 11.19
C ILE A 229 -9.26 -5.51 10.26
N LEU A 230 -8.87 -4.56 9.40
CA LEU A 230 -9.75 -3.95 8.41
C LEU A 230 -10.22 -4.95 7.36
N ARG A 231 -9.35 -5.86 6.91
CA ARG A 231 -9.74 -6.98 6.04
C ARG A 231 -10.77 -7.86 6.71
N GLY A 232 -10.48 -8.31 7.94
CA GLY A 232 -11.41 -9.12 8.71
C GLY A 232 -12.75 -8.42 8.94
N LYS A 233 -12.77 -7.10 9.12
CA LYS A 233 -13.99 -6.29 9.20
C LYS A 233 -14.76 -6.26 7.89
N ARG A 234 -14.10 -5.99 6.75
CA ARG A 234 -14.73 -6.02 5.41
C ARG A 234 -15.33 -7.37 5.09
N MET A 235 -14.62 -8.45 5.40
CA MET A 235 -15.07 -9.82 5.21
C MET A 235 -16.10 -10.27 6.26
N LYS A 236 -16.49 -9.41 7.21
CA LYS A 236 -17.41 -9.72 8.31
C LYS A 236 -16.93 -10.86 9.22
N ALA A 237 -15.62 -11.10 9.29
CA ALA A 237 -14.99 -12.03 10.22
C ALA A 237 -14.75 -11.41 11.59
N LEU A 238 -14.33 -10.14 11.61
CA LEU A 238 -13.88 -9.42 12.79
C LEU A 238 -14.70 -8.14 13.02
N GLN A 239 -14.76 -7.73 14.28
CA GLN A 239 -15.17 -6.40 14.71
C GLN A 239 -14.13 -5.88 15.70
N TYR A 240 -13.95 -4.56 15.75
CA TYR A 240 -13.04 -3.94 16.71
C TYR A 240 -13.64 -2.68 17.31
N ARG A 241 -13.13 -2.32 18.48
CA ARG A 241 -13.39 -1.05 19.16
C ARG A 241 -12.13 -0.57 19.86
N PHE A 242 -12.10 0.71 20.22
CA PHE A 242 -11.09 1.26 21.12
C PHE A 242 -11.67 1.28 22.53
N GLU A 243 -10.98 0.68 23.49
CA GLU A 243 -11.31 0.82 24.90
C GLU A 243 -10.64 2.08 25.44
N PRO A 244 -11.43 3.04 25.97
CA PRO A 244 -10.90 4.30 26.47
C PRO A 244 -10.04 4.08 27.72
N PRO A 245 -8.89 4.78 27.81
CA PRO A 245 -8.10 4.80 29.04
C PRO A 245 -8.70 5.80 30.03
N LEU A 246 -9.91 5.52 30.54
CA LEU A 246 -10.69 6.46 31.36
C LEU A 246 -9.90 6.96 32.58
N GLU A 247 -9.15 6.10 33.26
CA GLU A 247 -8.38 6.48 34.44
C GLU A 247 -7.24 7.48 34.10
N PRO A 248 -6.35 7.23 33.12
CA PRO A 248 -5.43 8.25 32.61
C PRO A 248 -6.11 9.54 32.15
N MET A 249 -7.25 9.43 31.45
CA MET A 249 -7.98 10.59 30.94
C MET A 249 -8.51 11.47 32.08
N ILE A 250 -9.08 10.85 33.11
CA ILE A 250 -9.56 11.51 34.33
C ILE A 250 -8.42 12.21 35.06
N ARG A 251 -7.28 11.53 35.26
CA ARG A 251 -6.09 12.14 35.89
C ARG A 251 -5.63 13.39 35.14
N ALA A 252 -5.56 13.31 33.81
CA ALA A 252 -5.18 14.44 32.98
C ALA A 252 -6.20 15.60 33.00
N ALA A 253 -7.50 15.30 33.18
CA ALA A 253 -8.51 16.33 33.42
C ALA A 253 -8.35 16.93 34.82
N ALA A 254 -8.04 16.10 35.83
CA ALA A 254 -7.92 16.59 37.20
C ALA A 254 -6.76 17.58 37.37
N GLU A 255 -5.63 17.34 36.68
CA GLU A 255 -4.52 18.29 36.59
C GLU A 255 -4.92 19.66 36.02
N LEU A 256 -5.98 19.73 35.22
CA LEU A 256 -6.40 20.94 34.52
C LEU A 256 -7.47 21.75 35.27
N TYR A 257 -8.41 21.09 35.97
CA TYR A 257 -9.57 21.77 36.57
C TYR A 257 -9.55 21.84 38.10
N PHE A 258 -8.77 21.00 38.79
CA PHE A 258 -8.74 20.99 40.25
C PHE A 258 -7.47 21.68 40.76
N PRO A 259 -7.58 22.69 41.64
CA PRO A 259 -6.42 23.34 42.26
C PRO A 259 -5.52 22.35 43.03
N GLY A 260 -6.12 21.35 43.69
CA GLY A 260 -5.39 20.26 44.34
C GLY A 260 -4.99 19.11 43.38
N GLY A 261 -5.21 19.30 42.08
CA GLY A 261 -4.87 18.36 41.01
C GLY A 261 -5.48 16.97 41.22
N VAL A 262 -4.68 15.95 40.90
CA VAL A 262 -5.08 14.53 41.00
C VAL A 262 -5.43 14.13 42.44
N ALA A 263 -4.77 14.69 43.46
CA ALA A 263 -5.02 14.33 44.85
C ALA A 263 -6.42 14.73 45.30
N GLN A 264 -6.88 15.93 44.91
CA GLN A 264 -8.24 16.38 45.19
C GLN A 264 -9.28 15.49 44.50
N TRP A 265 -9.02 15.10 43.25
CA TRP A 265 -9.89 14.15 42.55
C TRP A 265 -9.95 12.78 43.24
N GLU A 266 -8.80 12.22 43.64
CA GLU A 266 -8.74 10.93 44.32
C GLU A 266 -9.50 10.96 45.66
N GLN A 267 -9.45 12.09 46.37
CA GLN A 267 -10.25 12.30 47.57
C GLN A 267 -11.75 12.28 47.26
N ILE A 268 -12.21 13.09 46.30
CA ILE A 268 -13.62 13.13 45.86
C ILE A 268 -14.10 11.72 45.48
N ARG A 269 -13.30 10.97 44.71
CA ARG A 269 -13.64 9.61 44.30
C ARG A 269 -13.68 8.63 45.47
N ALA A 270 -12.81 8.78 46.47
CA ALA A 270 -12.82 7.93 47.66
C ALA A 270 -14.09 8.16 48.50
N GLU A 271 -14.57 9.40 48.56
CA GLU A 271 -15.77 9.78 49.30
C GLU A 271 -17.07 9.42 48.54
N MET A 272 -17.12 9.65 47.23
CA MET A 272 -18.31 9.43 46.40
C MET A 272 -18.40 8.04 45.75
N GLY A 273 -17.29 7.31 45.67
CA GLY A 273 -17.18 6.03 44.94
C GLY A 273 -16.95 6.18 43.44
N ALA A 274 -16.93 5.05 42.73
CA ALA A 274 -16.54 4.99 41.31
C ALA A 274 -17.62 5.47 40.33
N ASN A 275 -18.90 5.50 40.75
CA ASN A 275 -20.02 5.90 39.91
C ASN A 275 -20.49 7.29 40.31
N LEU A 276 -19.93 8.31 39.65
CA LEU A 276 -20.38 9.69 39.82
C LEU A 276 -21.75 9.90 39.16
N PRO A 277 -22.59 10.79 39.73
CA PRO A 277 -23.93 11.04 39.21
C PRO A 277 -23.90 11.57 37.78
N GLY A 278 -24.93 11.20 37.01
CA GLY A 278 -25.17 11.71 35.66
C GLY A 278 -25.94 13.04 35.68
N PRO A 279 -26.59 13.43 34.56
CA PRO A 279 -27.29 14.71 34.44
C PRO A 279 -28.60 14.80 35.25
N ASP A 280 -28.97 13.77 36.03
CA ASP A 280 -30.19 13.82 36.84
C ASP A 280 -30.05 14.87 37.96
N GLY A 281 -30.77 15.97 37.81
CA GLY A 281 -30.76 17.10 38.74
C GLY A 281 -31.01 16.72 40.20
N ARG A 282 -31.79 15.66 40.48
CA ARG A 282 -32.05 15.22 41.86
C ARG A 282 -30.82 14.59 42.50
N ALA A 283 -30.04 13.85 41.73
CA ALA A 283 -28.80 13.24 42.18
C ALA A 283 -27.68 14.27 42.40
N LEU A 284 -27.83 15.47 41.81
CA LEU A 284 -26.84 16.55 41.87
C LEU A 284 -27.04 17.51 43.05
N GLN A 285 -28.21 17.54 43.68
CA GLN A 285 -28.55 18.48 44.76
C GLN A 285 -27.66 18.32 46.01
N GLY A 286 -27.21 17.10 46.32
CA GLY A 286 -26.41 16.82 47.52
C GLY A 286 -24.90 17.04 47.35
N LEU A 287 -24.46 17.56 46.21
CA LEU A 287 -23.05 17.73 45.90
C LEU A 287 -22.54 19.10 46.34
N ASN A 288 -21.24 19.18 46.64
CA ASN A 288 -20.52 20.45 46.64
C ASN A 288 -19.99 20.78 45.22
N GLY A 289 -19.46 21.99 45.03
CA GLY A 289 -18.96 22.47 43.74
C GLY A 289 -17.91 21.55 43.10
N PRO A 290 -16.83 21.15 43.81
CA PRO A 290 -15.84 20.21 43.30
C PRO A 290 -16.42 18.84 42.89
N GLU A 291 -17.33 18.27 43.70
CA GLU A 291 -18.00 17.00 43.41
C GLU A 291 -18.90 17.10 42.16
N PHE A 292 -19.62 18.22 42.01
CA PHE A 292 -20.44 18.50 40.84
C PHE A 292 -19.58 18.63 39.57
N LEU A 293 -18.47 19.37 39.66
CA LEU A 293 -17.52 19.50 38.55
C LEU A 293 -16.92 18.14 38.19
N ALA A 294 -16.60 17.32 39.19
CA ALA A 294 -16.10 15.96 38.99
C ALA A 294 -17.10 15.09 38.19
N ALA A 295 -18.39 15.16 38.56
CA ALA A 295 -19.46 14.49 37.83
C ALA A 295 -19.58 14.98 36.36
N CYS A 296 -19.49 16.30 36.15
CA CYS A 296 -19.52 16.90 34.81
C CYS A 296 -18.34 16.44 33.93
N ILE A 297 -17.13 16.41 34.49
CA ILE A 297 -15.91 15.94 33.80
C ILE A 297 -16.04 14.45 33.45
N ASN A 298 -16.46 13.61 34.41
CA ASN A 298 -16.65 12.19 34.18
C ASN A 298 -17.65 11.91 33.06
N TYR A 299 -18.78 12.62 33.05
CA TYR A 299 -19.78 12.53 31.99
C TYR A 299 -19.23 12.97 30.63
N SER A 300 -18.50 14.09 30.59
CA SER A 300 -17.88 14.62 29.37
C SER A 300 -16.86 13.65 28.77
N LEU A 301 -15.99 13.08 29.59
CA LEU A 301 -15.01 12.09 29.17
C LEU A 301 -15.67 10.81 28.65
N GLY A 302 -16.64 10.26 29.39
CA GLY A 302 -17.28 8.99 29.08
C GLY A 302 -18.23 9.03 27.87
N ASN A 303 -18.94 10.15 27.67
CA ASN A 303 -20.04 10.21 26.68
C ASN A 303 -19.77 11.14 25.49
N ILE A 304 -18.76 12.02 25.57
CA ILE A 304 -18.47 13.01 24.51
C ILE A 304 -17.07 12.82 23.96
N LEU A 305 -16.05 12.97 24.81
CA LEU A 305 -14.66 13.04 24.36
C LEU A 305 -14.10 11.68 23.92
N THR A 306 -14.47 10.59 24.59
CA THR A 306 -14.07 9.23 24.20
C THR A 306 -14.48 8.90 22.76
N ASP A 307 -15.73 9.16 22.39
CA ASP A 307 -16.24 8.86 21.05
C ASP A 307 -15.61 9.73 19.96
N ILE A 308 -15.29 10.99 20.28
CA ILE A 308 -14.58 11.88 19.37
C ILE A 308 -13.15 11.38 19.17
N ALA A 309 -12.42 11.13 20.26
CA ALA A 309 -11.04 10.67 20.22
C ALA A 309 -10.91 9.30 19.51
N ALA A 310 -11.82 8.36 19.79
CA ALA A 310 -11.86 7.05 19.14
C ALA A 310 -12.06 7.17 17.62
N ARG A 311 -12.97 8.03 17.15
CA ARG A 311 -13.22 8.23 15.71
C ARG A 311 -12.05 8.91 15.01
N GLU A 312 -11.42 9.89 15.66
CA GLU A 312 -10.24 10.55 15.12
C GLU A 312 -9.06 9.58 15.02
N LEU A 313 -8.82 8.78 16.07
CA LEU A 313 -7.79 7.76 16.08
C LEU A 313 -8.04 6.67 15.03
N ASP A 314 -9.29 6.18 14.90
CA ASP A 314 -9.66 5.20 13.88
C ASP A 314 -9.31 5.70 12.48
N LYS A 315 -9.68 6.95 12.19
CA LYS A 315 -9.41 7.58 10.89
C LYS A 315 -7.91 7.70 10.63
N ASP A 316 -7.13 8.11 11.62
CA ASP A 316 -5.67 8.21 11.52
C ASP A 316 -5.03 6.85 11.25
N LEU A 317 -5.38 5.83 12.03
CA LEU A 317 -4.84 4.49 11.89
C LEU A 317 -5.22 3.85 10.56
N CYS A 318 -6.48 4.01 10.12
CA CYS A 318 -6.92 3.53 8.81
C CYS A 318 -6.13 4.20 7.68
N LYS A 319 -5.92 5.52 7.76
CA LYS A 319 -5.15 6.26 6.75
C LYS A 319 -3.71 5.77 6.70
N GLN A 320 -3.04 5.66 7.86
CA GLN A 320 -1.66 5.20 7.94
C GLN A 320 -1.48 3.77 7.42
N ALA A 321 -2.43 2.89 7.75
CA ALA A 321 -2.47 1.51 7.27
C ALA A 321 -2.59 1.44 5.74
N GLU A 322 -3.50 2.23 5.17
CA GLU A 322 -3.71 2.28 3.71
C GLU A 322 -2.51 2.91 2.98
N GLU A 323 -1.92 3.98 3.50
CA GLU A 323 -0.71 4.61 2.94
C GLU A 323 0.47 3.64 2.90
N LEU A 324 0.69 2.89 3.99
CA LEU A 324 1.73 1.87 4.03
C LEU A 324 1.49 0.79 2.97
N ALA A 325 0.26 0.28 2.86
CA ALA A 325 -0.06 -0.75 1.88
C ALA A 325 0.16 -0.28 0.44
N LEU A 326 -0.23 0.96 0.13
CA LEU A 326 -0.03 1.56 -1.18
C LEU A 326 1.47 1.74 -1.49
N ASP A 327 2.28 2.17 -0.52
CA ASP A 327 3.73 2.30 -0.73
C ASP A 327 4.41 0.94 -0.97
N VAL A 328 4.00 -0.11 -0.25
CA VAL A 328 4.47 -1.48 -0.50
C VAL A 328 4.14 -1.93 -1.92
N ILE A 329 2.89 -1.73 -2.35
CA ILE A 329 2.45 -2.09 -3.71
C ILE A 329 3.26 -1.31 -4.75
N ARG A 330 3.45 0.00 -4.53
CA ARG A 330 4.25 0.86 -5.42
C ARG A 330 5.64 0.27 -5.64
N ARG A 331 6.39 0.04 -4.55
CA ARG A 331 7.77 -0.47 -4.63
C ARG A 331 7.83 -1.82 -5.34
N ASN A 332 6.95 -2.75 -4.98
CA ASN A 332 6.91 -4.08 -5.59
C ASN A 332 6.64 -4.04 -7.09
N VAL A 333 5.66 -3.24 -7.53
CA VAL A 333 5.32 -3.12 -8.96
C VAL A 333 6.44 -2.39 -9.72
N THR A 334 7.02 -1.33 -9.15
CA THR A 334 8.17 -0.63 -9.76
C THR A 334 9.34 -1.59 -9.98
N ASN A 335 9.71 -2.39 -8.97
CA ASN A 335 10.81 -3.34 -9.11
C ASN A 335 10.54 -4.42 -10.16
N LEU A 336 9.29 -4.89 -10.22
CA LEU A 336 8.87 -5.85 -11.23
C LEU A 336 9.02 -5.30 -12.66
N LEU A 337 8.64 -4.04 -12.87
CA LEU A 337 8.70 -3.36 -14.17
C LEU A 337 10.13 -2.96 -14.55
N MET A 338 10.95 -2.61 -13.57
CA MET A 338 12.32 -2.12 -13.75
C MET A 338 13.38 -3.22 -13.65
N ALA A 339 12.97 -4.49 -13.60
CA ALA A 339 13.89 -5.63 -13.62
C ALA A 339 14.74 -5.64 -14.91
N LYS A 340 15.98 -6.12 -14.80
CA LYS A 340 16.95 -6.13 -15.89
C LYS A 340 16.49 -7.06 -17.04
N PRO A 341 16.36 -6.54 -18.27
CA PRO A 341 16.12 -7.32 -19.48
C PRO A 341 17.18 -8.40 -19.74
N VAL A 342 16.77 -9.59 -20.20
CA VAL A 342 17.68 -10.67 -20.63
C VAL A 342 17.45 -11.01 -22.10
N ARG A 343 18.30 -10.49 -22.98
CA ARG A 343 18.20 -10.74 -24.44
C ARG A 343 19.00 -11.97 -24.83
N CYS A 344 18.31 -13.08 -25.01
CA CYS A 344 18.84 -14.32 -25.59
C CYS A 344 17.71 -15.16 -26.17
N ARG A 345 18.07 -16.19 -26.94
CA ARG A 345 17.11 -17.21 -27.40
C ARG A 345 16.72 -18.08 -26.22
N MET A 346 15.42 -18.25 -26.00
CA MET A 346 14.94 -18.95 -24.82
C MET A 346 13.72 -19.82 -25.06
N ILE A 347 13.62 -20.88 -24.26
CA ILE A 347 12.40 -21.67 -24.10
C ILE A 347 11.67 -21.17 -22.86
N GLY A 348 10.39 -20.85 -23.01
CA GLY A 348 9.46 -20.65 -21.91
C GLY A 348 8.76 -21.96 -21.62
N ILE A 349 8.67 -22.34 -20.35
CA ILE A 349 7.92 -23.50 -19.91
C ILE A 349 6.87 -23.02 -18.91
N HIS A 350 5.61 -23.10 -19.29
CA HIS A 350 4.49 -22.93 -18.38
C HIS A 350 4.13 -24.30 -17.79
N PRO A 351 4.44 -24.56 -16.50
CA PRO A 351 4.28 -25.89 -15.92
C PRO A 351 2.82 -26.28 -15.73
N GLY A 352 2.55 -27.58 -15.81
CA GLY A 352 1.23 -28.12 -15.49
C GLY A 352 1.24 -29.62 -15.30
N TYR A 353 0.29 -30.12 -14.50
CA TYR A 353 0.05 -31.55 -14.31
C TYR A 353 -0.85 -32.10 -15.42
N ARG A 354 -2.18 -31.90 -15.27
CA ARG A 354 -3.19 -32.46 -16.21
C ARG A 354 -3.14 -31.83 -17.60
N SER A 355 -2.84 -30.53 -17.67
CA SER A 355 -2.72 -29.79 -18.93
C SER A 355 -1.41 -30.07 -19.68
N GLY A 356 -0.44 -30.74 -19.03
CA GLY A 356 0.93 -30.80 -19.49
C GLY A 356 1.68 -29.48 -19.24
N CYS A 357 2.94 -29.47 -19.64
CA CYS A 357 3.79 -28.29 -19.68
C CYS A 357 3.76 -27.71 -21.10
N ASN A 358 3.34 -26.45 -21.23
CA ASN A 358 3.33 -25.74 -22.51
C ASN A 358 4.69 -25.08 -22.75
N LEU A 359 5.22 -25.22 -23.96
CA LEU A 359 6.54 -24.74 -24.36
C LEU A 359 6.40 -23.71 -25.48
N ALA A 360 7.23 -22.69 -25.42
CA ALA A 360 7.41 -21.73 -26.51
C ALA A 360 8.90 -21.41 -26.68
N VAL A 361 9.37 -21.36 -27.91
CA VAL A 361 10.72 -20.91 -28.27
C VAL A 361 10.60 -19.50 -28.83
N VAL A 362 11.37 -18.55 -28.30
CA VAL A 362 11.49 -17.21 -28.87
C VAL A 362 12.95 -16.90 -29.22
N ASP A 363 13.13 -16.06 -30.23
CA ASP A 363 14.45 -15.51 -30.59
C ASP A 363 14.87 -14.36 -29.66
N GLU A 364 16.04 -13.75 -29.88
CA GLU A 364 16.56 -12.66 -29.06
C GLU A 364 15.73 -11.37 -29.12
N ALA A 365 14.89 -11.20 -30.15
CA ALA A 365 13.97 -10.08 -30.32
C ALA A 365 12.60 -10.32 -29.68
N GLY A 366 12.31 -11.58 -29.31
CA GLY A 366 11.04 -12.02 -28.75
C GLY A 366 10.02 -12.47 -29.79
N GLU A 367 10.46 -12.70 -31.03
CA GLU A 367 9.65 -13.32 -32.07
C GLU A 367 9.45 -14.81 -31.77
N LEU A 368 8.24 -15.29 -32.00
CA LEU A 368 7.86 -16.68 -31.73
C LEU A 368 8.40 -17.59 -32.85
N LEU A 369 9.19 -18.59 -32.49
CA LEU A 369 9.75 -19.56 -33.42
C LEU A 369 8.95 -20.86 -33.48
N GLU A 370 8.58 -21.41 -32.31
CA GLU A 370 7.88 -22.69 -32.21
C GLU A 370 7.12 -22.81 -30.89
N THR A 371 5.99 -23.52 -30.88
CA THR A 371 5.27 -23.90 -29.66
C THR A 371 4.96 -25.39 -29.67
N THR A 372 4.85 -25.98 -28.47
CA THR A 372 4.41 -27.37 -28.30
C THR A 372 3.95 -27.61 -26.87
N THR A 373 3.43 -28.80 -26.59
CA THR A 373 3.04 -29.22 -25.24
C THR A 373 3.58 -30.63 -24.95
N VAL A 374 4.18 -30.80 -23.78
CA VAL A 374 4.75 -32.08 -23.31
C VAL A 374 4.12 -32.49 -21.98
N TYR A 375 4.17 -33.77 -21.63
CA TYR A 375 3.49 -34.30 -20.44
C TYR A 375 4.43 -35.04 -19.47
N PRO A 376 5.45 -34.37 -18.90
CA PRO A 376 6.45 -35.02 -18.05
C PRO A 376 5.88 -35.51 -16.72
N HIS A 377 4.82 -34.89 -16.22
CA HIS A 377 4.29 -35.06 -14.86
C HIS A 377 2.99 -35.88 -14.83
N PRO A 378 2.47 -36.25 -13.63
CA PRO A 378 1.18 -36.92 -13.54
C PRO A 378 0.04 -36.10 -14.16
N PRO A 379 -0.97 -36.73 -14.77
CA PRO A 379 -1.22 -38.17 -14.79
C PRO A 379 -0.49 -38.97 -15.89
N GLN A 380 0.02 -38.33 -16.94
CA GLN A 380 0.62 -39.02 -18.09
C GLN A 380 2.02 -39.57 -17.80
N ASN A 381 2.82 -38.89 -16.97
CA ASN A 381 4.15 -39.31 -16.54
C ASN A 381 5.09 -39.72 -17.69
N GLN A 382 5.32 -38.83 -18.66
CA GLN A 382 6.18 -39.08 -19.83
C GLN A 382 7.46 -38.20 -19.82
N PRO A 383 8.33 -38.31 -18.80
CA PRO A 383 9.50 -37.43 -18.66
C PRO A 383 10.54 -37.65 -19.75
N GLU A 384 10.78 -38.89 -20.19
CA GLU A 384 11.80 -39.18 -21.22
C GLU A 384 11.42 -38.62 -22.60
N GLU A 385 10.12 -38.61 -22.93
CA GLU A 385 9.65 -38.00 -24.17
C GLU A 385 9.77 -36.47 -24.10
N ALA A 386 9.39 -35.87 -22.97
CA ALA A 386 9.57 -34.43 -22.74
C ALA A 386 11.04 -34.00 -22.84
N LYS A 387 11.97 -34.80 -22.29
CA LYS A 387 13.42 -34.56 -22.38
C LYS A 387 13.89 -34.57 -23.84
N ARG A 388 13.46 -35.54 -24.65
CA ARG A 388 13.82 -35.61 -26.08
C ARG A 388 13.35 -34.39 -26.85
N VAL A 389 12.10 -33.98 -26.64
CA VAL A 389 11.53 -32.77 -27.26
C VAL A 389 12.32 -31.52 -26.85
N LEU A 390 12.65 -31.37 -25.56
CA LEU A 390 13.43 -30.23 -25.07
C LEU A 390 14.85 -30.20 -25.68
N VAL A 391 15.54 -31.34 -25.77
CA VAL A 391 16.86 -31.43 -26.43
C VAL A 391 16.76 -31.01 -27.89
N GLN A 392 15.76 -31.53 -28.62
CA GLN A 392 15.53 -31.19 -30.01
C GLN A 392 15.29 -29.67 -30.21
N LEU A 393 14.44 -29.06 -29.39
CA LEU A 393 14.17 -27.61 -29.47
C LEU A 393 15.41 -26.78 -29.15
N VAL A 394 16.18 -27.17 -28.14
CA VAL A 394 17.40 -26.46 -27.74
C VAL A 394 18.45 -26.51 -28.85
N GLU A 395 18.68 -27.67 -29.45
CA GLU A 395 19.65 -27.85 -30.54
C GLU A 395 19.20 -27.15 -31.83
N THR A 396 17.92 -27.28 -32.20
CA THR A 396 17.36 -26.72 -33.45
C THR A 396 17.43 -25.19 -33.44
N HIS A 397 16.99 -24.57 -32.35
CA HIS A 397 16.87 -23.11 -32.26
C HIS A 397 18.07 -22.42 -31.61
N ARG A 398 19.05 -23.20 -31.12
CA ARG A 398 20.24 -22.73 -30.38
C ARG A 398 19.84 -21.94 -29.14
N VAL A 399 19.02 -22.56 -28.31
CA VAL A 399 18.48 -21.95 -27.09
C VAL A 399 19.59 -21.82 -26.05
N GLU A 400 19.67 -20.66 -25.42
CA GLU A 400 20.67 -20.34 -24.39
C GLU A 400 20.11 -20.42 -22.97
N MET A 401 18.78 -20.27 -22.82
CA MET A 401 18.12 -20.15 -21.54
C MET A 401 16.73 -20.80 -21.50
N VAL A 402 16.34 -21.30 -20.34
CA VAL A 402 14.96 -21.73 -20.05
C VAL A 402 14.33 -20.83 -18.98
N ALA A 403 13.18 -20.25 -19.28
CA ALA A 403 12.32 -19.54 -18.35
C ALA A 403 11.21 -20.48 -17.87
N ILE A 404 11.18 -20.82 -16.58
CA ILE A 404 10.19 -21.74 -16.00
C ILE A 404 9.21 -20.92 -15.17
N GLY A 405 7.92 -21.04 -15.41
CA GLY A 405 6.90 -20.40 -14.60
C GLY A 405 6.89 -20.91 -13.15
N ASP A 406 6.58 -20.04 -12.17
CA ASP A 406 6.54 -20.38 -10.74
C ASP A 406 5.21 -20.97 -10.27
N GLY A 407 4.37 -21.43 -11.20
CA GLY A 407 3.06 -21.98 -10.95
C GLY A 407 3.05 -23.47 -10.57
N THR A 408 1.92 -24.10 -10.86
CA THR A 408 1.64 -25.48 -10.46
C THR A 408 2.48 -26.46 -11.29
N GLY A 409 3.32 -27.28 -10.65
CA GLY A 409 4.24 -28.21 -11.33
C GLY A 409 5.61 -27.62 -11.65
N ALA A 410 5.90 -26.41 -11.16
CA ALA A 410 7.19 -25.74 -11.36
C ALA A 410 8.37 -26.56 -10.81
N GLN A 411 8.24 -27.12 -9.62
CA GLN A 411 9.33 -27.85 -8.95
C GLN A 411 9.75 -29.10 -9.73
N GLU A 412 8.78 -29.88 -10.19
CA GLU A 412 9.02 -31.08 -10.99
C GLU A 412 9.59 -30.71 -12.36
N THR A 413 9.16 -29.57 -12.94
CA THR A 413 9.68 -29.05 -14.20
C THR A 413 11.13 -28.56 -14.05
N GLU A 414 11.45 -27.86 -12.97
CA GLU A 414 12.82 -27.46 -12.62
C GLU A 414 13.73 -28.68 -12.49
N ALA A 415 13.28 -29.75 -11.82
CA ALA A 415 14.04 -30.99 -11.70
C ALA A 415 14.32 -31.62 -13.07
N LEU A 416 13.32 -31.68 -13.95
CA LEU A 416 13.46 -32.18 -15.32
C LEU A 416 14.52 -31.40 -16.11
N VAL A 417 14.48 -30.06 -16.04
CA VAL A 417 15.44 -29.18 -16.74
C VAL A 417 16.84 -29.28 -16.12
N ALA A 418 16.94 -29.41 -14.79
CA ALA A 418 18.22 -29.62 -14.12
C ALA A 418 18.88 -30.96 -14.51
N GLU A 419 18.11 -32.03 -14.71
CA GLU A 419 18.62 -33.29 -15.24
C GLU A 419 19.16 -33.15 -16.67
N LEU A 420 18.48 -32.36 -17.52
CA LEU A 420 18.98 -32.05 -18.87
C LEU A 420 20.30 -31.28 -18.83
N ILE A 421 20.44 -30.32 -17.91
CA ILE A 421 21.68 -29.55 -17.74
C ILE A 421 22.80 -30.43 -17.18
N ALA A 422 22.50 -31.35 -16.27
CA ALA A 422 23.50 -32.29 -15.74
C ALA A 422 23.96 -33.34 -16.76
N GLY A 423 23.18 -33.57 -17.82
CA GLY A 423 23.45 -34.56 -18.86
C GLY A 423 23.65 -33.93 -20.24
N PRO A 424 22.65 -34.01 -21.13
CA PRO A 424 22.81 -33.68 -22.55
C PRO A 424 23.05 -32.18 -22.86
N LEU A 425 22.72 -31.26 -21.96
CA LEU A 425 22.72 -29.81 -22.23
C LEU A 425 23.50 -28.99 -21.18
N PRO A 426 24.82 -29.23 -20.98
CA PRO A 426 25.60 -28.64 -19.88
C PRO A 426 25.76 -27.11 -19.91
N ASP A 427 25.62 -26.49 -21.09
CA ASP A 427 25.74 -25.04 -21.26
C ASP A 427 24.41 -24.31 -21.05
N LEU A 428 23.30 -25.03 -20.98
CA LEU A 428 21.98 -24.47 -20.74
C LEU A 428 21.87 -23.94 -19.31
N ARG A 429 21.16 -22.82 -19.16
CA ARG A 429 20.84 -22.20 -17.88
C ARG A 429 19.34 -22.06 -17.76
N TYR A 430 18.81 -22.07 -16.55
CA TYR A 430 17.41 -21.79 -16.32
C TYR A 430 17.21 -20.73 -15.24
N THR A 431 16.05 -20.11 -15.26
CA THR A 431 15.58 -19.27 -14.16
C THR A 431 14.08 -19.46 -13.97
N VAL A 432 13.62 -19.22 -12.75
CA VAL A 432 12.20 -19.27 -12.41
C VAL A 432 11.64 -17.86 -12.55
N VAL A 433 10.55 -17.74 -13.29
CA VAL A 433 9.90 -16.48 -13.65
C VAL A 433 8.51 -16.47 -13.03
N SER A 434 8.12 -15.33 -12.47
CA SER A 434 6.80 -15.18 -11.90
C SER A 434 5.71 -15.28 -12.97
N GLU A 435 4.63 -15.99 -12.66
CA GLU A 435 3.43 -16.11 -13.50
C GLU A 435 2.40 -15.00 -13.22
N VAL A 436 2.69 -14.04 -12.33
CA VAL A 436 1.79 -12.91 -12.02
C VAL A 436 1.42 -12.17 -13.31
N GLY A 437 0.11 -12.10 -13.60
CA GLY A 437 -0.44 -11.45 -14.79
C GLY A 437 -0.37 -12.28 -16.08
N VAL A 438 0.36 -13.39 -16.13
CA VAL A 438 0.54 -14.21 -17.36
C VAL A 438 -0.81 -14.77 -17.85
N GLU A 439 -1.61 -15.31 -16.95
CA GLU A 439 -2.96 -15.82 -17.27
C GLU A 439 -3.90 -14.71 -17.77
N ALA A 440 -3.82 -13.53 -17.16
CA ALA A 440 -4.61 -12.37 -17.57
C ALA A 440 -4.20 -11.90 -18.98
N TYR A 441 -2.90 -11.92 -19.29
CA TYR A 441 -2.39 -11.64 -20.63
C TYR A 441 -2.88 -12.68 -21.64
N ALA A 442 -2.66 -13.97 -21.40
CA ALA A 442 -2.95 -15.05 -22.35
C ALA A 442 -4.42 -15.06 -22.82
N ARG A 443 -5.34 -14.64 -21.92
CA ARG A 443 -6.78 -14.52 -22.20
C ARG A 443 -7.21 -13.18 -22.76
N SER A 444 -6.33 -12.18 -22.76
CA SER A 444 -6.61 -10.82 -23.20
C SER A 444 -6.91 -10.74 -24.71
N ARG A 445 -7.53 -9.62 -25.13
CA ARG A 445 -7.70 -9.33 -26.56
C ARG A 445 -6.36 -9.07 -27.25
N SER A 446 -5.41 -8.45 -26.56
CA SER A 446 -4.07 -8.18 -27.09
C SER A 446 -3.36 -9.49 -27.48
N ALA A 447 -3.32 -10.46 -26.58
CA ALA A 447 -2.73 -11.77 -26.88
C ALA A 447 -3.47 -12.53 -27.99
N LYS A 448 -4.81 -12.40 -28.07
CA LYS A 448 -5.59 -12.98 -29.17
C LYS A 448 -5.25 -12.39 -30.53
N ASN A 449 -4.91 -11.11 -30.59
CA ASN A 449 -4.54 -10.44 -31.83
C ASN A 449 -3.07 -10.71 -32.20
N GLU A 450 -2.18 -10.65 -31.21
CA GLU A 450 -0.73 -10.82 -31.40
C GLU A 450 -0.35 -12.29 -31.70
N LEU A 451 -1.08 -13.24 -31.09
CA LEU A 451 -0.79 -14.68 -31.16
C LEU A 451 -2.04 -15.45 -31.64
N ALA A 452 -2.64 -14.98 -32.74
CA ALA A 452 -3.90 -15.51 -33.28
C ALA A 452 -3.83 -17.01 -33.59
N GLU A 453 -2.71 -17.46 -34.17
CA GLU A 453 -2.46 -18.86 -34.55
C GLU A 453 -1.96 -19.74 -33.40
N VAL A 454 -1.68 -19.16 -32.23
CA VAL A 454 -1.16 -19.90 -31.06
C VAL A 454 -2.31 -20.34 -30.16
N ALA A 455 -2.28 -21.61 -29.77
CA ALA A 455 -3.26 -22.18 -28.84
C ALA A 455 -3.31 -21.38 -27.52
N PRO A 456 -4.49 -21.19 -26.91
CA PRO A 456 -4.62 -20.36 -25.71
C PRO A 456 -3.65 -20.74 -24.58
N ASP A 457 -3.42 -22.04 -24.37
CA ASP A 457 -2.58 -22.58 -23.30
C ASP A 457 -1.07 -22.43 -23.59
N GLU A 458 -0.68 -22.28 -24.85
CA GLU A 458 0.73 -22.08 -25.24
C GLU A 458 1.16 -20.60 -25.14
N ARG A 459 0.20 -19.67 -25.15
CA ARG A 459 0.47 -18.22 -24.98
C ARG A 459 1.09 -17.89 -23.63
N TYR A 460 0.85 -18.73 -22.62
CA TYR A 460 1.45 -18.57 -21.29
C TYR A 460 2.97 -18.71 -21.37
N ALA A 461 3.46 -19.71 -22.12
CA ALA A 461 4.89 -19.94 -22.32
C ALA A 461 5.55 -18.78 -23.09
N VAL A 462 4.88 -18.25 -24.12
CA VAL A 462 5.36 -17.07 -24.87
C VAL A 462 5.52 -15.85 -23.96
N ALA A 463 4.54 -15.60 -23.10
CA ALA A 463 4.55 -14.48 -22.17
C ALA A 463 5.66 -14.59 -21.12
N LEU A 464 5.97 -15.81 -20.65
CA LEU A 464 7.09 -16.04 -19.73
C LEU A 464 8.43 -15.67 -20.36
N CYS A 465 8.66 -16.03 -21.63
CA CYS A 465 9.86 -15.64 -22.35
C CYS A 465 9.97 -14.12 -22.49
N ARG A 466 8.92 -13.51 -23.06
CA ARG A 466 8.91 -12.07 -23.37
C ARG A 466 9.02 -11.21 -22.12
N ARG A 467 8.46 -11.68 -21.00
CA ARG A 467 8.63 -11.04 -19.69
C ARG A 467 10.08 -11.04 -19.24
N LEU A 468 10.82 -12.13 -19.43
CA LEU A 468 12.23 -12.18 -19.05
C LEU A 468 13.10 -11.33 -19.98
N GLN A 469 12.74 -11.30 -21.27
CA GLN A 469 13.41 -10.49 -22.27
C GLN A 469 13.22 -8.99 -22.06
N ASP A 470 12.00 -8.54 -21.75
CA ASP A 470 11.71 -7.16 -21.38
C ASP A 470 10.48 -7.10 -20.45
N PRO A 471 10.70 -7.08 -19.12
CA PRO A 471 9.62 -7.09 -18.13
C PRO A 471 8.62 -5.95 -18.33
N LEU A 472 9.10 -4.74 -18.60
CA LEU A 472 8.26 -3.56 -18.77
C LEU A 472 7.32 -3.70 -19.98
N SER A 473 7.88 -4.09 -21.12
CA SER A 473 7.15 -4.19 -22.40
C SER A 473 6.08 -5.28 -22.37
N GLU A 474 6.30 -6.36 -21.63
CA GLU A 474 5.32 -7.44 -21.51
C GLU A 474 4.28 -7.15 -20.41
N LEU A 475 4.70 -6.69 -19.22
CA LEU A 475 3.79 -6.46 -18.09
C LEU A 475 2.83 -5.30 -18.30
N VAL A 476 3.19 -4.31 -19.11
CA VAL A 476 2.27 -3.21 -19.43
C VAL A 476 1.06 -3.66 -20.27
N LYS A 477 1.12 -4.85 -20.88
CA LYS A 477 0.01 -5.41 -21.69
C LYS A 477 -1.15 -5.92 -20.83
N VAL A 478 -0.94 -6.16 -19.54
CA VAL A 478 -1.99 -6.65 -18.63
C VAL A 478 -2.73 -5.52 -17.94
N ASN A 479 -3.89 -5.84 -17.37
CA ASN A 479 -4.57 -4.91 -16.48
C ASN A 479 -3.65 -4.63 -15.27
N PRO A 480 -3.34 -3.36 -14.95
CA PRO A 480 -2.39 -3.02 -13.89
C PRO A 480 -2.72 -3.66 -12.54
N ARG A 481 -4.02 -3.88 -12.24
CA ARG A 481 -4.44 -4.52 -10.99
C ARG A 481 -3.96 -5.96 -10.85
N GLU A 482 -3.76 -6.66 -11.98
CA GLU A 482 -3.26 -8.04 -12.04
C GLU A 482 -1.75 -8.11 -11.76
N LEU A 483 -1.04 -6.98 -11.76
CA LEU A 483 0.38 -6.90 -11.38
C LEU A 483 0.60 -6.95 -9.87
N CYS A 484 -0.46 -6.70 -9.09
CA CYS A 484 -0.36 -6.64 -7.63
C CYS A 484 -0.51 -8.03 -7.01
N PRO A 485 0.42 -8.47 -6.15
CA PRO A 485 0.20 -9.68 -5.36
C PRO A 485 -1.05 -9.55 -4.46
N ALA A 486 -1.84 -10.62 -4.42
CA ALA A 486 -3.24 -10.65 -3.98
C ALA A 486 -3.57 -10.16 -2.55
N PRO A 487 -2.74 -10.28 -1.48
CA PRO A 487 -3.24 -9.96 -0.15
C PRO A 487 -3.46 -8.45 0.08
N TYR A 488 -2.64 -7.58 -0.49
CA TYR A 488 -2.73 -6.14 -0.22
C TYR A 488 -3.63 -5.38 -1.19
N ALA A 489 -3.73 -5.85 -2.44
CA ALA A 489 -4.54 -5.20 -3.46
C ALA A 489 -6.04 -5.20 -3.12
N GLU A 490 -6.51 -6.25 -2.45
CA GLU A 490 -7.87 -6.35 -1.92
C GLU A 490 -8.06 -5.51 -0.64
N ASP A 491 -6.97 -5.11 0.01
CA ASP A 491 -6.99 -4.45 1.30
C ASP A 491 -7.07 -2.92 1.26
N VAL A 492 -6.87 -2.33 0.08
CA VAL A 492 -6.84 -0.88 -0.13
C VAL A 492 -8.06 -0.39 -0.92
N ASN A 493 -8.30 0.92 -0.92
CA ASN A 493 -9.31 1.52 -1.79
C ASN A 493 -8.96 1.30 -3.27
N GLY A 494 -9.84 0.63 -4.02
CA GLY A 494 -9.59 0.32 -5.44
C GLY A 494 -9.36 1.53 -6.34
N GLY A 495 -9.95 2.69 -6.01
CA GLY A 495 -9.71 3.94 -6.73
C GLY A 495 -8.33 4.55 -6.45
N ALA A 496 -7.85 4.45 -5.20
CA ALA A 496 -6.49 4.86 -4.85
C ALA A 496 -5.45 3.91 -5.49
N LEU A 497 -5.70 2.61 -5.44
CA LEU A 497 -4.85 1.59 -6.06
C LEU A 497 -4.72 1.81 -7.57
N LYS A 498 -5.83 2.00 -8.30
CA LYS A 498 -5.79 2.26 -9.74
C LYS A 498 -4.90 3.48 -10.07
N LYS A 499 -5.12 4.59 -9.36
CA LYS A 499 -4.33 5.82 -9.55
C LYS A 499 -2.86 5.63 -9.23
N LEU A 500 -2.53 4.78 -8.25
CA LEU A 500 -1.14 4.45 -7.95
C LEU A 500 -0.51 3.67 -9.11
N LEU A 501 -1.17 2.62 -9.58
CA LEU A 501 -0.63 1.75 -10.62
C LEU A 501 -0.47 2.45 -11.96
N ASP A 502 -1.45 3.28 -12.35
CA ASP A 502 -1.35 4.10 -13.57
C ASP A 502 -0.12 5.05 -13.50
N ARG A 503 0.16 5.63 -12.33
CA ARG A 503 1.34 6.47 -12.10
C ARG A 503 2.65 5.69 -12.17
N VAL A 504 2.73 4.55 -11.48
CA VAL A 504 3.93 3.69 -11.50
C VAL A 504 4.27 3.26 -12.92
N LEU A 505 3.27 2.90 -13.72
CA LEU A 505 3.48 2.55 -15.13
C LEU A 505 3.96 3.74 -15.96
N GLU A 506 3.35 4.93 -15.81
CA GLU A 506 3.81 6.16 -16.47
C GLU A 506 5.27 6.50 -16.10
N GLU A 507 5.62 6.41 -14.81
CA GLU A 507 6.98 6.64 -14.31
C GLU A 507 7.99 5.65 -14.89
N CYS A 508 7.69 4.35 -14.84
CA CYS A 508 8.60 3.32 -15.36
C CYS A 508 8.78 3.44 -16.88
N VAL A 509 7.68 3.62 -17.62
CA VAL A 509 7.71 3.80 -19.08
C VAL A 509 8.49 5.04 -19.47
N CYS A 510 8.27 6.18 -18.81
CA CYS A 510 9.02 7.40 -19.12
C CYS A 510 10.49 7.33 -18.68
N ARG A 511 10.80 6.58 -17.61
CA ARG A 511 12.19 6.39 -17.16
C ARG A 511 13.01 5.59 -18.16
N VAL A 512 12.46 4.49 -18.67
CA VAL A 512 13.10 3.66 -19.73
C VAL A 512 13.05 4.37 -21.09
N GLY A 513 11.90 4.97 -21.39
CA GLY A 513 11.54 5.54 -22.69
C GLY A 513 11.15 4.47 -23.71
N VAL A 514 10.58 4.89 -24.84
CA VAL A 514 9.89 4.01 -25.80
C VAL A 514 10.38 4.26 -27.23
N GLU A 515 10.69 3.20 -27.99
CA GLU A 515 10.92 3.30 -29.44
C GLU A 515 9.58 3.46 -30.17
N VAL A 516 9.31 4.64 -30.72
CA VAL A 516 7.97 5.00 -31.21
C VAL A 516 7.51 4.13 -32.39
N ASN A 517 8.45 3.69 -33.23
CA ASN A 517 8.13 2.97 -34.46
C ASN A 517 7.79 1.50 -34.23
N THR A 518 8.27 0.88 -33.14
CA THR A 518 8.04 -0.54 -32.85
C THR A 518 7.17 -0.78 -31.62
N ALA A 519 7.02 0.21 -30.74
CA ALA A 519 6.29 0.02 -29.49
C ALA A 519 4.82 -0.35 -29.69
N HIS A 520 4.33 -1.27 -28.86
CA HIS A 520 2.91 -1.60 -28.80
C HIS A 520 2.10 -0.43 -28.19
N PHE A 521 0.82 -0.31 -28.55
CA PHE A 521 -0.13 0.65 -27.97
C PHE A 521 -0.08 0.70 -26.44
N SER A 522 0.05 -0.46 -25.79
CA SER A 522 0.10 -0.59 -24.33
C SER A 522 1.28 0.16 -23.70
N LEU A 523 2.42 0.27 -24.37
CA LEU A 523 3.54 1.10 -23.88
C LEU A 523 3.26 2.59 -24.13
N LEU A 524 2.87 2.93 -25.36
CA LEU A 524 2.68 4.32 -25.79
C LEU A 524 1.65 5.06 -24.92
N ARG A 525 0.59 4.39 -24.46
CA ARG A 525 -0.44 5.02 -23.62
C ARG A 525 0.05 5.50 -22.24
N TYR A 526 1.22 5.03 -21.80
CA TYR A 526 1.86 5.45 -20.55
C TYR A 526 3.05 6.40 -20.80
N VAL A 527 3.28 6.81 -22.05
CA VAL A 527 4.19 7.91 -22.34
C VAL A 527 3.51 9.21 -21.94
N SER A 528 4.22 10.00 -21.14
CA SER A 528 3.84 11.35 -20.71
C SER A 528 3.26 12.16 -21.88
N GLY A 529 2.06 12.72 -21.70
CA GLY A 529 1.39 13.56 -22.68
C GLY A 529 0.55 12.83 -23.74
N LEU A 530 0.73 11.51 -23.94
CA LEU A 530 -0.03 10.74 -24.93
C LEU A 530 -1.36 10.24 -24.39
N GLY A 531 -1.33 9.46 -23.30
CA GLY A 531 -2.52 8.75 -22.84
C GLY A 531 -3.08 7.76 -23.89
N PRO A 532 -4.23 7.12 -23.62
CA PRO A 532 -4.76 6.09 -24.50
C PRO A 532 -5.24 6.61 -25.87
N GLU A 533 -5.81 7.81 -25.95
CA GLU A 533 -6.33 8.30 -27.24
C GLU A 533 -5.20 8.64 -28.21
N LYS A 534 -4.20 9.42 -27.79
CA LYS A 534 -3.10 9.83 -28.69
C LYS A 534 -2.16 8.67 -28.98
N ALA A 535 -1.98 7.74 -28.04
CA ALA A 535 -1.20 6.52 -28.31
C ALA A 535 -1.80 5.67 -29.43
N LEU A 536 -3.13 5.60 -29.52
CA LEU A 536 -3.80 4.92 -30.64
C LEU A 536 -3.53 5.64 -31.96
N GLU A 537 -3.66 6.97 -31.98
CA GLU A 537 -3.38 7.78 -33.17
C GLU A 537 -1.93 7.62 -33.66
N VAL A 538 -0.95 7.51 -32.75
CA VAL A 538 0.45 7.25 -33.14
C VAL A 538 0.59 5.91 -33.87
N VAL A 539 -0.08 4.86 -33.36
CA VAL A 539 -0.06 3.53 -34.00
C VAL A 539 -0.76 3.58 -35.35
N GLU A 540 -1.95 4.16 -35.43
CA GLU A 540 -2.71 4.28 -36.69
C GLU A 540 -1.97 5.13 -37.72
N TYR A 541 -1.26 6.18 -37.28
CA TYR A 541 -0.46 7.03 -38.15
C TYR A 541 0.69 6.24 -38.79
N ARG A 542 1.47 5.49 -38.00
CA ARG A 542 2.58 4.70 -38.56
C ARG A 542 2.11 3.55 -39.44
N ASP A 543 0.94 2.97 -39.15
CA ASP A 543 0.36 1.90 -39.97
C ASP A 543 -0.10 2.44 -41.34
N ARG A 544 -0.55 3.70 -41.39
CA ARG A 544 -1.03 4.34 -42.64
C ARG A 544 0.08 5.03 -43.44
N TYR A 545 0.99 5.74 -42.78
CA TYR A 545 1.98 6.62 -43.42
C TYR A 545 3.41 6.08 -43.33
N GLY A 546 3.62 4.95 -42.64
CA GLY A 546 4.93 4.36 -42.38
C GLY A 546 5.61 4.93 -41.13
N ALA A 547 6.81 4.40 -40.84
CA ALA A 547 7.60 4.78 -39.68
C ALA A 547 7.94 6.28 -39.65
N LEU A 548 7.87 6.89 -38.47
CA LEU A 548 8.30 8.27 -38.24
C LEU A 548 9.81 8.38 -38.47
N LYS A 549 10.21 9.41 -39.22
CA LYS A 549 11.61 9.71 -39.60
C LYS A 549 12.32 10.61 -38.60
N ASN A 550 11.57 11.34 -37.80
CA ASN A 550 12.10 12.14 -36.70
C ASN A 550 10.98 12.50 -35.72
N ARG A 551 11.35 13.00 -34.54
CA ARG A 551 10.37 13.38 -33.51
C ARG A 551 9.41 14.45 -33.97
N ARG A 552 9.84 15.42 -34.80
CA ARG A 552 9.00 16.56 -35.19
C ARG A 552 7.73 16.13 -35.93
N GLN A 553 7.78 15.00 -36.63
CA GLN A 553 6.60 14.42 -37.29
C GLN A 553 5.50 13.96 -36.31
N LEU A 554 5.79 13.83 -35.02
CA LEU A 554 4.74 13.59 -34.02
C LEU A 554 3.66 14.69 -34.05
N ARG A 555 4.00 15.93 -34.45
CA ARG A 555 3.02 17.03 -34.57
C ARG A 555 2.07 16.87 -35.76
N GLU A 556 2.41 15.99 -36.71
CA GLU A 556 1.57 15.65 -37.85
C GLU A 556 0.54 14.56 -37.49
N VAL A 557 0.76 13.85 -36.38
CA VAL A 557 -0.16 12.84 -35.87
C VAL A 557 -1.43 13.53 -35.34
N PRO A 558 -2.63 13.09 -35.74
CA PRO A 558 -3.87 13.64 -35.23
C PRO A 558 -3.93 13.64 -33.69
N LYS A 559 -4.53 14.68 -33.11
CA LYS A 559 -4.69 14.86 -31.65
C LYS A 559 -3.40 15.06 -30.84
N ILE A 560 -2.23 15.07 -31.47
CA ILE A 560 -0.98 15.50 -30.82
C ILE A 560 -0.85 17.01 -30.99
N ASP A 561 -1.32 17.75 -29.98
CA ASP A 561 -1.09 19.18 -29.88
C ASP A 561 0.34 19.51 -29.39
N GLN A 562 0.67 20.80 -29.36
CA GLN A 562 1.99 21.26 -28.93
C GLN A 562 2.31 20.82 -27.49
N ALA A 563 1.33 20.83 -26.59
CA ALA A 563 1.51 20.41 -25.20
C ALA A 563 1.80 18.90 -25.08
N ALA A 564 1.09 18.07 -25.86
CA ALA A 564 1.34 16.63 -25.93
C ALA A 564 2.72 16.32 -26.50
N TYR A 565 3.09 17.02 -27.58
CA TYR A 565 4.40 16.91 -28.20
C TYR A 565 5.51 17.25 -27.19
N ASP A 566 5.40 18.40 -26.53
CA ASP A 566 6.41 18.85 -25.57
C ASP A 566 6.54 17.88 -24.41
N GLN A 567 5.44 17.27 -23.96
CA GLN A 567 5.49 16.29 -22.89
C GLN A 567 6.04 14.92 -23.31
N ALA A 568 5.85 14.51 -24.56
CA ALA A 568 6.15 13.16 -25.03
C ALA A 568 7.51 13.04 -25.72
N ALA A 569 7.95 14.07 -26.45
CA ALA A 569 9.03 13.97 -27.43
C ALA A 569 10.33 13.43 -26.82
N GLY A 570 10.69 13.86 -25.61
CA GLY A 570 11.91 13.40 -24.94
C GLY A 570 11.89 11.94 -24.45
N PHE A 571 10.70 11.34 -24.34
CA PHE A 571 10.51 9.94 -23.93
C PHE A 571 10.34 8.98 -25.11
N LEU A 572 10.22 9.50 -26.33
CA LEU A 572 10.06 8.73 -27.56
C LEU A 572 11.38 8.70 -28.33
N ARG A 573 11.95 7.53 -28.55
CA ARG A 573 13.10 7.33 -29.42
C ARG A 573 12.64 7.10 -30.85
N VAL A 574 13.44 7.58 -31.80
CA VAL A 574 13.37 7.19 -33.21
C VAL A 574 14.75 6.64 -33.59
N GLN A 575 14.91 5.32 -33.59
CA GLN A 575 16.20 4.67 -33.82
C GLN A 575 16.81 5.04 -35.18
N ASP A 576 16.03 4.92 -36.25
CA ASP A 576 16.44 5.23 -37.63
C ASP A 576 16.03 6.66 -38.03
N SER A 577 16.36 7.63 -37.16
CA SER A 577 16.01 9.04 -37.40
C SER A 577 16.97 9.75 -38.34
N ASP A 578 16.44 10.67 -39.15
CA ASP A 578 17.20 11.66 -39.93
C ASP A 578 17.83 12.74 -39.02
N CYS A 579 17.37 12.85 -37.77
CA CYS A 579 17.96 13.68 -36.72
C CYS A 579 18.60 12.78 -35.65
N PRO A 580 19.93 12.62 -35.63
CA PRO A 580 20.59 11.65 -34.74
C PRO A 580 20.34 11.88 -33.24
N LEU A 581 20.04 13.11 -32.81
CA LEU A 581 19.66 13.42 -31.43
C LEU A 581 18.33 12.75 -31.00
N ASP A 582 17.48 12.34 -31.93
CA ASP A 582 16.26 11.58 -31.62
C ASP A 582 16.56 10.16 -31.10
N ARG A 583 17.81 9.69 -31.23
CA ARG A 583 18.31 8.45 -30.62
C ARG A 583 18.67 8.63 -29.14
N THR A 584 18.65 9.85 -28.62
CA THR A 584 18.97 10.20 -27.23
C THR A 584 17.71 10.61 -26.47
N ARG A 585 17.73 10.69 -25.15
CA ARG A 585 16.61 11.25 -24.36
C ARG A 585 16.66 12.77 -24.21
N ILE A 586 17.54 13.44 -24.95
CA ILE A 586 17.61 14.90 -25.01
C ILE A 586 16.30 15.39 -25.63
N HIS A 587 15.56 16.23 -24.91
CA HIS A 587 14.32 16.79 -25.42
C HIS A 587 14.60 17.78 -26.56
N THR A 588 13.71 17.88 -27.56
CA THR A 588 13.94 18.72 -28.76
C THR A 588 14.18 20.21 -28.46
N ARG A 589 13.70 20.69 -27.30
CA ARG A 589 13.98 22.03 -26.76
C ARG A 589 15.48 22.29 -26.53
N PHE A 590 16.26 21.25 -26.28
CA PHE A 590 17.68 21.35 -25.92
C PHE A 590 18.62 20.94 -27.05
N TYR A 591 18.12 20.71 -28.26
CA TYR A 591 18.96 20.40 -29.42
C TYR A 591 20.02 21.48 -29.68
N PRO A 592 19.71 22.79 -29.62
CA PRO A 592 20.73 23.83 -29.78
C PRO A 592 21.87 23.72 -28.77
N VAL A 593 21.57 23.29 -27.53
CA VAL A 593 22.58 23.11 -26.47
C VAL A 593 23.43 21.87 -26.73
N ALA A 594 22.80 20.77 -27.14
CA ALA A 594 23.50 19.54 -27.48
C ALA A 594 24.43 19.73 -28.68
N GLU A 595 23.96 20.41 -29.73
CA GLU A 595 24.76 20.76 -30.91
C GLU A 595 25.96 21.66 -30.56
N GLU A 596 25.77 22.63 -29.67
CA GLU A 596 26.86 23.48 -29.18
C GLU A 596 27.90 22.70 -28.38
N ILE A 597 27.47 21.76 -27.51
CA ILE A 597 28.38 20.85 -26.81
C ILE A 597 29.16 19.99 -27.81
N CYS A 598 28.48 19.40 -28.80
CA CYS A 598 29.13 18.64 -29.86
C CYS A 598 30.18 19.47 -30.62
N ARG A 599 29.87 20.74 -30.91
CA ARG A 599 30.80 21.67 -31.55
C ARG A 599 32.05 21.92 -30.70
N GLN A 600 31.89 22.13 -29.39
CA GLN A 600 33.03 22.34 -28.47
C GLN A 600 33.89 21.08 -28.32
N LEU A 601 33.28 19.89 -28.38
CA LEU A 601 33.97 18.60 -28.34
C LEU A 601 34.53 18.15 -29.69
N GLU A 602 34.27 18.91 -30.76
CA GLU A 602 34.65 18.59 -32.14
C GLU A 602 34.14 17.20 -32.56
N ILE A 603 32.87 16.91 -32.29
CA ILE A 603 32.19 15.67 -32.70
C ILE A 603 31.02 16.01 -33.63
N ALA A 604 30.80 15.17 -34.63
CA ALA A 604 29.60 15.27 -35.45
C ALA A 604 28.44 14.55 -34.76
N VAL A 605 27.26 15.17 -34.78
CA VAL A 605 26.03 14.60 -34.20
C VAL A 605 25.65 13.27 -34.89
N ALA A 606 25.99 13.10 -36.16
CA ALA A 606 25.75 11.87 -36.93
C ALA A 606 26.51 10.65 -36.38
N ASP A 607 27.65 10.87 -35.74
CA ASP A 607 28.55 9.81 -35.26
C ASP A 607 28.24 9.40 -33.81
N LEU A 608 27.17 9.94 -33.20
CA LEU A 608 26.77 9.59 -31.85
C LEU A 608 26.42 8.09 -31.73
N GLY A 609 26.99 7.45 -30.71
CA GLY A 609 26.87 6.02 -30.47
C GLY A 609 28.08 5.21 -30.92
N ASP A 610 28.95 5.77 -31.78
CA ASP A 610 30.24 5.17 -32.14
C ASP A 610 31.13 5.01 -30.88
N PRO A 611 31.78 3.85 -30.66
CA PRO A 611 32.70 3.64 -29.54
C PRO A 611 33.80 4.70 -29.41
N ASP A 612 34.35 5.21 -30.51
CA ASP A 612 35.41 6.21 -30.50
C ASP A 612 34.87 7.59 -30.10
N VAL A 613 33.68 7.95 -30.61
CA VAL A 613 32.99 9.18 -30.21
C VAL A 613 32.60 9.13 -28.74
N ARG A 614 32.09 7.99 -28.26
CA ARG A 614 31.80 7.75 -26.84
C ARG A 614 33.04 7.97 -25.97
N ALA A 615 34.18 7.40 -26.35
CA ALA A 615 35.44 7.57 -25.63
C ALA A 615 35.86 9.04 -25.59
N LYS A 616 35.81 9.72 -26.75
CA LYS A 616 36.15 11.14 -26.88
C LYS A 616 35.25 12.04 -26.01
N VAL A 617 33.94 11.81 -25.99
CA VAL A 617 33.01 12.55 -25.12
C VAL A 617 33.37 12.33 -23.65
N LYS A 618 33.63 11.08 -23.23
CA LYS A 618 33.98 10.78 -21.83
C LYS A 618 35.29 11.44 -21.39
N GLU A 619 36.31 11.45 -22.25
CA GLU A 619 37.60 12.08 -21.98
C GLU A 619 37.47 13.61 -21.88
N ARG A 620 36.79 14.23 -22.86
CA ARG A 620 36.75 15.68 -23.03
C ARG A 620 35.56 16.36 -22.33
N ALA A 621 34.62 15.61 -21.74
CA ALA A 621 33.46 16.16 -21.03
C ALA A 621 33.85 17.19 -19.94
N SER A 622 35.01 17.00 -19.30
CA SER A 622 35.53 17.91 -18.28
C SER A 622 36.01 19.26 -18.82
N GLU A 623 36.27 19.37 -20.12
CA GLU A 623 36.65 20.62 -20.79
C GLU A 623 35.46 21.58 -20.93
N ILE A 624 34.23 21.04 -20.87
CA ILE A 624 33.00 21.82 -21.03
C ILE A 624 32.73 22.66 -19.78
N LYS A 625 32.77 23.98 -19.95
CA LYS A 625 32.43 24.94 -18.90
C LYS A 625 30.92 25.05 -18.76
N LEU A 626 30.33 24.19 -17.91
CA LEU A 626 28.89 24.15 -17.67
C LEU A 626 28.31 25.54 -17.33
N ALA A 627 28.98 26.31 -16.48
CA ALA A 627 28.52 27.64 -16.06
C ALA A 627 28.35 28.64 -17.23
N ASP A 628 29.14 28.52 -18.29
CA ASP A 628 29.04 29.38 -19.48
C ASP A 628 27.80 28.98 -20.30
N LEU A 629 27.56 27.67 -20.47
CA LEU A 629 26.37 27.14 -21.11
C LEU A 629 25.08 27.45 -20.33
N GLU A 630 25.11 27.38 -18.99
CA GLU A 630 23.97 27.76 -18.15
C GLU A 630 23.56 29.21 -18.41
N LYS A 631 24.53 30.13 -18.48
CA LYS A 631 24.28 31.55 -18.77
C LYS A 631 23.79 31.77 -20.20
N GLN A 632 24.37 31.06 -21.17
CA GLN A 632 24.06 31.23 -22.58
C GLN A 632 22.67 30.72 -22.93
N PHE A 633 22.27 29.58 -22.38
CA PHE A 633 21.04 28.88 -22.78
C PHE A 633 19.95 28.85 -21.70
N GLY A 634 20.24 29.30 -20.47
CA GLY A 634 19.28 29.25 -19.36
C GLY A 634 18.93 27.83 -18.93
N VAL A 635 19.85 26.88 -19.10
CA VAL A 635 19.66 25.46 -18.78
C VAL A 635 20.44 25.10 -17.53
N HIS A 636 19.82 24.44 -16.56
CA HIS A 636 20.47 24.08 -15.29
C HIS A 636 21.59 23.04 -15.48
N TYR A 637 22.67 23.14 -14.70
CA TYR A 637 23.86 22.29 -14.83
C TYR A 637 23.57 20.79 -14.72
N LEU A 638 22.59 20.38 -13.92
CA LEU A 638 22.20 18.96 -13.82
C LEU A 638 21.67 18.42 -15.16
N LEU A 639 20.90 19.22 -15.88
CA LEU A 639 20.40 18.84 -17.19
C LEU A 639 21.50 18.90 -18.25
N LEU A 640 22.44 19.84 -18.15
CA LEU A 640 23.64 19.84 -19.00
C LEU A 640 24.48 18.58 -18.81
N LYS A 641 24.63 18.12 -17.56
CA LYS A 641 25.29 16.83 -17.26
C LYS A 641 24.55 15.66 -17.90
N ASP A 642 23.22 15.60 -17.78
CA ASP A 642 22.43 14.56 -18.44
C ASP A 642 22.60 14.58 -19.96
N ILE A 643 22.62 15.78 -20.58
CA ILE A 643 22.85 15.93 -22.02
C ILE A 643 24.22 15.35 -22.39
N ILE A 644 25.29 15.68 -21.66
CA ILE A 644 26.63 15.12 -21.91
C ILE A 644 26.63 13.60 -21.77
N THR A 645 25.95 13.05 -20.76
CA THR A 645 25.82 11.59 -20.58
C THR A 645 25.09 10.95 -21.77
N GLU A 646 23.99 11.53 -22.23
CA GLU A 646 23.21 11.04 -23.38
C GLU A 646 23.97 11.19 -24.72
N LEU A 647 24.85 12.20 -24.86
CA LEU A 647 25.76 12.31 -26.01
C LEU A 647 26.87 11.26 -25.98
N ALA A 648 27.38 10.91 -24.81
CA ALA A 648 28.38 9.85 -24.67
C ALA A 648 27.78 8.48 -24.98
N GLU A 649 26.58 8.23 -24.50
CA GLU A 649 25.87 6.95 -24.67
C GLU A 649 24.41 7.24 -24.98
N PRO A 650 23.99 7.20 -26.26
CA PRO A 650 22.61 7.45 -26.64
C PRO A 650 21.64 6.43 -26.03
N TRP A 651 20.63 6.91 -25.30
CA TRP A 651 19.56 6.10 -24.71
C TRP A 651 20.02 5.00 -23.72
N PRO A 652 20.78 5.34 -22.67
CA PRO A 652 21.27 4.34 -21.72
C PRO A 652 20.08 3.69 -20.99
N ASP A 653 19.91 2.36 -21.05
CA ASP A 653 18.80 1.71 -20.34
C ASP A 653 19.03 1.81 -18.82
N PRO A 654 18.16 2.47 -18.04
CA PRO A 654 18.32 2.63 -16.60
C PRO A 654 18.28 1.29 -15.83
N ARG A 655 17.92 0.19 -16.50
CA ARG A 655 17.86 -1.17 -15.94
C ARG A 655 19.13 -1.98 -16.19
N ALA A 656 20.06 -1.48 -17.01
CA ALA A 656 21.26 -2.22 -17.44
C ALA A 656 22.19 -2.62 -16.28
N ASP A 657 22.33 -1.74 -15.28
CA ASP A 657 23.15 -1.96 -14.09
C ASP A 657 22.45 -2.77 -12.99
N GLY A 658 21.16 -3.10 -13.19
CA GLY A 658 20.38 -3.89 -12.24
C GLY A 658 20.93 -5.31 -12.09
N GLN A 659 20.60 -5.95 -10.96
CA GLN A 659 20.85 -7.38 -10.79
C GLN A 659 20.00 -8.17 -11.78
N GLY A 660 20.65 -9.02 -12.58
CA GLY A 660 19.93 -9.96 -13.46
C GLY A 660 19.25 -11.06 -12.66
N PRO A 661 18.40 -11.88 -13.31
CA PRO A 661 17.78 -13.02 -12.65
C PRO A 661 18.83 -14.00 -12.15
N LEU A 662 18.52 -14.73 -11.07
CA LEU A 662 19.37 -15.81 -10.60
C LEU A 662 19.36 -16.94 -11.63
N LEU A 663 20.49 -17.10 -12.34
CA LEU A 663 20.67 -18.16 -13.32
C LEU A 663 21.16 -19.43 -12.61
N ARG A 664 20.34 -20.49 -12.68
CA ARG A 664 20.62 -21.77 -12.04
C ARG A 664 21.11 -22.80 -13.05
N ARG A 665 21.95 -23.72 -12.58
CA ARG A 665 22.40 -24.93 -13.29
C ARG A 665 21.94 -26.23 -12.63
N ARG A 666 21.65 -26.20 -11.32
CA ARG A 666 21.12 -27.34 -10.55
C ARG A 666 19.93 -26.87 -9.72
N ARG A 667 19.05 -27.80 -9.34
CA ARG A 667 18.01 -27.56 -8.33
C ARG A 667 18.53 -28.07 -6.98
N PRO A 668 18.74 -27.20 -5.97
CA PRO A 668 19.06 -27.65 -4.63
C PRO A 668 17.83 -28.32 -3.97
N THR A 669 18.05 -29.30 -3.11
CA THR A 669 17.01 -29.93 -2.28
C THR A 669 17.12 -29.47 -0.82
N LEU A 670 16.06 -29.68 -0.03
CA LEU A 670 16.07 -29.33 1.40
C LEU A 670 17.14 -30.10 2.17
N GLU A 671 17.41 -31.33 1.73
CA GLU A 671 18.42 -32.23 2.27
C GLU A 671 19.85 -31.78 1.93
N ASP A 672 20.03 -31.00 0.86
CA ASP A 672 21.34 -30.45 0.47
C ASP A 672 21.76 -29.25 1.32
N LEU A 673 20.84 -28.66 2.11
CA LEU A 673 21.12 -27.43 2.87
C LEU A 673 21.82 -27.73 4.19
N GLU A 674 23.04 -27.23 4.32
CA GLU A 674 23.78 -27.28 5.58
C GLU A 674 23.56 -26.02 6.42
N ALA A 675 23.55 -26.18 7.74
CA ALA A 675 23.50 -25.02 8.64
C ALA A 675 24.77 -24.17 8.47
N ASP A 676 24.59 -22.85 8.49
CA ASP A 676 25.60 -21.82 8.27
C ASP A 676 26.15 -21.72 6.82
N GLU A 677 25.63 -22.50 5.86
CA GLU A 677 25.94 -22.35 4.42
C GLU A 677 25.39 -21.03 3.85
N TRP A 678 26.15 -20.39 2.97
CA TRP A 678 25.70 -19.23 2.20
C TRP A 678 25.16 -19.67 0.84
N VAL A 679 23.92 -19.29 0.54
CA VAL A 679 23.25 -19.58 -0.71
C VAL A 679 22.69 -18.29 -1.32
N SER A 680 22.65 -18.24 -2.65
CA SER A 680 21.95 -17.17 -3.36
C SER A 680 20.46 -17.49 -3.45
N GLY A 681 19.62 -16.49 -3.23
CA GLY A 681 18.19 -16.62 -3.42
C GLY A 681 17.56 -15.34 -3.95
N THR A 682 16.35 -15.46 -4.46
CA THR A 682 15.58 -14.33 -4.99
C THR A 682 14.53 -13.91 -3.99
N VAL A 683 14.45 -12.62 -3.67
CA VAL A 683 13.41 -12.09 -2.79
C VAL A 683 12.05 -12.25 -3.46
N ARG A 684 11.19 -13.10 -2.90
CA ARG A 684 9.83 -13.34 -3.40
C ARG A 684 8.83 -12.34 -2.84
N ASN A 685 8.97 -12.01 -1.55
CA ASN A 685 8.03 -11.14 -0.88
C ASN A 685 8.69 -10.44 0.32
N ILE A 686 8.27 -9.22 0.60
CA ILE A 686 8.72 -8.44 1.75
C ILE A 686 7.52 -8.19 2.65
N VAL A 687 7.72 -8.38 3.95
CA VAL A 687 6.76 -8.09 5.01
C VAL A 687 7.46 -7.33 6.13
N ASP A 688 6.74 -6.62 7.00
CA ASP A 688 7.39 -5.73 7.98
C ASP A 688 8.36 -6.45 8.95
N PHE A 689 8.13 -7.73 9.22
CA PHE A 689 8.98 -8.51 10.13
C PHE A 689 10.09 -9.30 9.41
N GLY A 690 10.20 -9.21 8.08
CA GLY A 690 11.21 -9.95 7.35
C GLY A 690 10.96 -10.10 5.86
N VAL A 691 11.77 -10.93 5.23
CA VAL A 691 11.83 -11.09 3.79
C VAL A 691 11.78 -12.57 3.46
N PHE A 692 10.90 -12.95 2.54
CA PHE A 692 10.81 -14.30 2.02
C PHE A 692 11.69 -14.42 0.78
N VAL A 693 12.62 -15.37 0.81
CA VAL A 693 13.65 -15.58 -0.21
C VAL A 693 13.56 -17.00 -0.73
N ASP A 694 13.40 -17.14 -2.04
CA ASP A 694 13.45 -18.41 -2.75
C ASP A 694 14.91 -18.77 -3.05
N ILE A 695 15.41 -19.78 -2.34
CA ILE A 695 16.75 -20.35 -2.51
C ILE A 695 16.77 -21.60 -3.40
N GLY A 696 15.62 -21.98 -3.98
CA GLY A 696 15.51 -23.02 -4.99
C GLY A 696 15.19 -24.42 -4.49
N VAL A 697 14.84 -24.56 -3.21
CA VAL A 697 14.49 -25.86 -2.60
C VAL A 697 12.98 -26.12 -2.54
N GLY A 698 12.17 -25.25 -3.17
CA GLY A 698 10.72 -25.38 -3.24
C GLY A 698 9.93 -24.82 -2.05
N GLU A 699 10.61 -24.34 -1.01
CA GLU A 699 10.01 -23.63 0.12
C GLU A 699 10.76 -22.31 0.34
N ASP A 700 10.03 -21.22 0.57
CA ASP A 700 10.65 -19.91 0.84
C ASP A 700 11.32 -19.89 2.22
N GLY A 701 12.54 -19.38 2.27
CA GLY A 701 13.21 -19.09 3.52
C GLY A 701 12.87 -17.68 4.04
N LEU A 702 12.72 -17.55 5.35
CA LEU A 702 12.43 -16.26 5.99
C LEU A 702 13.70 -15.66 6.58
N VAL A 703 14.09 -14.49 6.09
CA VAL A 703 15.05 -13.59 6.75
C VAL A 703 14.27 -12.67 7.67
N HIS A 704 14.39 -12.80 8.98
CA HIS A 704 13.72 -11.88 9.91
C HIS A 704 14.32 -10.46 9.80
N ILE A 705 13.57 -9.40 10.12
CA ILE A 705 14.04 -8.00 10.00
C ILE A 705 15.36 -7.75 10.73
N SER A 706 15.52 -8.36 11.91
CA SER A 706 16.75 -8.27 12.70
C SER A 706 17.94 -9.05 12.12
N GLU A 707 17.71 -9.82 11.08
CA GLU A 707 18.69 -10.65 10.36
C GLU A 707 18.95 -10.11 8.95
N LEU A 708 18.35 -8.97 8.55
CA LEU A 708 18.55 -8.38 7.22
C LEU A 708 19.85 -7.60 7.08
N SER A 709 20.33 -6.99 8.16
CA SER A 709 21.54 -6.16 8.16
C SER A 709 22.25 -6.25 9.50
N ASP A 710 23.53 -5.89 9.50
CA ASP A 710 24.34 -5.77 10.71
C ASP A 710 23.95 -4.54 11.55
N SER A 711 23.31 -3.55 10.92
CA SER A 711 22.76 -2.35 11.57
C SER A 711 21.27 -2.48 11.87
N TYR A 712 20.74 -1.56 12.69
CA TYR A 712 19.31 -1.51 12.95
C TYR A 712 18.53 -1.19 11.66
N VAL A 713 17.59 -2.08 11.31
CA VAL A 713 16.71 -1.93 10.16
C VAL A 713 15.34 -1.50 10.66
N GLN A 714 14.88 -0.33 10.24
CA GLN A 714 13.54 0.17 10.58
C GLN A 714 12.48 -0.49 9.70
N SER A 715 12.76 -0.65 8.40
CA SER A 715 11.89 -1.33 7.45
C SER A 715 12.71 -2.27 6.57
N PRO A 716 12.24 -3.50 6.29
CA PRO A 716 12.91 -4.42 5.36
C PRO A 716 13.14 -3.84 3.96
N TYR A 717 12.27 -2.93 3.53
CA TYR A 717 12.40 -2.22 2.26
C TYR A 717 13.56 -1.21 2.21
N ASP A 718 14.19 -0.92 3.35
CA ASP A 718 15.40 -0.08 3.40
C ASP A 718 16.64 -0.88 2.95
N VAL A 719 16.54 -2.22 2.92
CA VAL A 719 17.67 -3.13 2.65
C VAL A 719 17.52 -3.86 1.33
N VAL A 720 16.30 -4.34 1.02
CA VAL A 720 16.05 -5.17 -0.15
C VAL A 720 14.73 -4.85 -0.84
N SER A 721 14.62 -5.30 -2.08
CA SER A 721 13.49 -5.18 -2.98
C SER A 721 13.00 -6.55 -3.46
N VAL A 722 11.71 -6.70 -3.74
CA VAL A 722 11.18 -7.91 -4.38
C VAL A 722 11.83 -8.09 -5.75
N GLY A 723 12.34 -9.30 -6.01
CA GLY A 723 13.12 -9.64 -7.19
C GLY A 723 14.63 -9.59 -6.99
N ASP A 724 15.13 -8.96 -5.91
CA ASP A 724 16.57 -8.88 -5.65
C ASP A 724 17.19 -10.27 -5.49
N VAL A 725 18.41 -10.43 -6.02
CA VAL A 725 19.21 -11.63 -5.80
C VAL A 725 20.12 -11.36 -4.60
N VAL A 726 19.78 -11.97 -3.47
CA VAL A 726 20.46 -11.77 -2.19
C VAL A 726 21.31 -12.97 -1.82
N GLN A 727 22.43 -12.70 -1.15
CA GLN A 727 23.20 -13.73 -0.44
C GLN A 727 22.60 -13.91 0.94
N VAL A 728 22.19 -15.14 1.26
CA VAL A 728 21.55 -15.50 2.52
C VAL A 728 22.23 -16.72 3.11
N ARG A 729 22.42 -16.70 4.41
CA ARG A 729 22.98 -17.78 5.18
C ARG A 729 21.89 -18.61 5.81
N VAL A 730 21.97 -19.93 5.68
CA VAL A 730 21.04 -20.87 6.30
C VAL A 730 21.28 -20.88 7.81
N VAL A 731 20.33 -20.37 8.60
CA VAL A 731 20.44 -20.37 10.07
C VAL A 731 19.98 -21.71 10.63
N ARG A 732 18.85 -22.21 10.13
CA ARG A 732 18.28 -23.51 10.51
C ARG A 732 17.25 -23.98 9.49
N VAL A 733 17.14 -25.29 9.34
CA VAL A 733 16.12 -25.96 8.53
C VAL A 733 15.25 -26.81 9.48
N GLU A 734 13.94 -26.56 9.49
CA GLU A 734 12.96 -27.36 10.23
C GLU A 734 12.21 -28.26 9.24
N LEU A 735 12.74 -29.46 8.97
CA LEU A 735 12.20 -30.42 8.00
C LEU A 735 10.72 -30.77 8.27
N ASP A 736 10.37 -31.05 9.52
CA ASP A 736 9.00 -31.42 9.93
C ASP A 736 7.95 -30.34 9.62
N LYS A 737 8.38 -29.08 9.57
CA LYS A 737 7.50 -27.93 9.36
C LYS A 737 7.69 -27.27 8.00
N LYS A 738 8.63 -27.76 7.18
CA LYS A 738 9.02 -27.14 5.90
C LYS A 738 9.34 -25.65 6.05
N ARG A 739 10.13 -25.29 7.07
CA ARG A 739 10.51 -23.89 7.34
C ARG A 739 12.02 -23.73 7.33
N ILE A 740 12.48 -22.69 6.65
CA ILE A 740 13.89 -22.33 6.54
C ILE A 740 14.07 -20.94 7.15
N ALA A 741 14.94 -20.82 8.14
CA ALA A 741 15.32 -19.52 8.67
C ALA A 741 16.64 -19.08 8.04
N LEU A 742 16.66 -17.88 7.51
CA LEU A 742 17.78 -17.30 6.78
C LEU A 742 18.30 -16.04 7.49
N SER A 743 19.53 -15.64 7.19
CA SER A 743 20.15 -14.41 7.67
C SER A 743 21.01 -13.78 6.59
N MET A 744 20.96 -12.46 6.43
CA MET A 744 21.81 -11.68 5.55
C MET A 744 22.97 -11.00 6.31
N ARG A 745 23.08 -11.24 7.63
CA ARG A 745 24.11 -10.63 8.48
C ARG A 745 25.49 -11.22 8.24
N SER A 746 26.51 -10.38 8.39
CA SER A 746 27.90 -10.82 8.29
C SER A 746 28.33 -11.66 9.48
N GLU A 747 29.36 -12.48 9.29
CA GLU A 747 29.91 -13.31 10.36
C GLU A 747 30.53 -12.51 11.51
N SER A 748 31.06 -11.32 11.23
CA SER A 748 31.66 -10.43 12.24
C SER A 748 30.63 -9.90 13.23
N ALA A 749 29.42 -9.56 12.76
CA ALA A 749 28.34 -9.06 13.61
C ALA A 749 27.70 -10.14 14.53
N ARG A 750 28.07 -11.41 14.34
CA ARG A 750 27.67 -12.55 15.18
C ARG A 750 28.43 -12.57 16.51
N ARG A 751 29.66 -12.02 16.56
CA ARG A 751 30.54 -12.04 17.74
C ARG A 751 30.12 -11.06 18.86
N GLU A 752 29.27 -10.09 18.56
CA GLU A 752 28.86 -9.04 19.52
C GLU A 752 27.62 -9.38 20.37
N ARG A 753 26.94 -10.51 20.15
CA ARG A 753 25.87 -10.96 21.06
C ARG A 753 26.45 -11.93 22.10
N PRO A 754 26.42 -11.62 23.42
CA PRO A 754 26.66 -12.64 24.43
C PRO A 754 25.60 -13.72 24.27
N ARG A 755 26.01 -14.98 24.14
CA ARG A 755 25.10 -16.13 24.20
C ARG A 755 24.30 -16.04 25.50
N ARG A 756 23.01 -15.71 25.42
CA ARG A 756 22.12 -15.88 26.58
C ARG A 756 21.98 -17.38 26.81
N GLU A 757 22.60 -17.87 27.88
CA GLU A 757 22.48 -19.27 28.28
C GLU A 757 20.99 -19.64 28.47
N PRO A 758 20.60 -20.88 28.14
CA PRO A 758 19.26 -21.35 28.45
C PRO A 758 19.07 -21.27 29.95
N ARG A 759 18.06 -20.53 30.42
CA ARG A 759 17.71 -20.49 31.84
C ARG A 759 17.47 -21.93 32.31
N GLN A 760 18.41 -22.46 33.07
CA GLN A 760 18.25 -23.75 33.74
C GLN A 760 16.99 -23.68 34.59
N ARG A 761 16.04 -24.54 34.26
CA ARG A 761 14.84 -24.79 35.04
C ARG A 761 15.32 -25.46 36.33
N ARG A 762 15.59 -24.68 37.37
CA ARG A 762 15.92 -25.22 38.69
C ARG A 762 14.68 -25.87 39.29
N GLU A 763 14.70 -27.19 39.29
CA GLU A 763 13.88 -28.04 40.13
C GLU A 763 14.10 -27.63 41.60
N ARG A 764 12.99 -27.43 42.32
CA ARG A 764 13.00 -27.19 43.76
C ARG A 764 12.84 -28.54 44.45
N GLU A 765 13.92 -29.03 45.05
CA GLU A 765 13.83 -29.92 46.21
C GLU A 765 14.68 -29.38 47.36
N SER A 766 14.11 -29.60 48.54
CA SER A 766 14.49 -29.21 49.90
C SER A 766 15.93 -29.57 50.30
N ASP A 767 16.60 -28.75 51.14
CA ASP A 767 16.56 -28.99 52.59
C ASP A 767 17.20 -27.89 53.47
N ARG A 768 16.71 -27.88 54.70
CA ARG A 768 16.95 -27.16 55.98
C ARG A 768 18.30 -26.47 56.27
N SER A 769 18.22 -25.31 56.93
CA SER A 769 18.74 -25.11 58.32
C SER A 769 18.42 -23.71 58.90
N GLU A 770 17.43 -23.69 59.81
CA GLU A 770 17.29 -22.98 61.11
C GLU A 770 17.47 -21.45 61.36
N PRO A 771 16.85 -20.90 62.43
CA PRO A 771 16.06 -19.66 62.36
C PRO A 771 16.53 -18.51 63.28
N ARG A 772 16.13 -17.25 62.99
CA ARG A 772 16.16 -16.08 63.92
C ARG A 772 15.12 -15.00 63.50
N PRO A 773 14.68 -14.09 64.39
CA PRO A 773 13.50 -14.23 65.24
C PRO A 773 12.36 -13.27 64.84
N VAL A 774 11.16 -13.57 65.32
CA VAL A 774 9.92 -12.79 65.09
C VAL A 774 9.91 -11.54 65.96
N ARG A 775 9.48 -10.40 65.39
CA ARG A 775 9.06 -9.21 66.14
C ARG A 775 7.58 -8.97 65.86
N GLU A 776 6.79 -9.02 66.92
CA GLU A 776 5.33 -8.91 66.94
C GLU A 776 4.82 -7.50 66.67
N VAL A 777 3.63 -7.40 66.07
CA VAL A 777 2.74 -6.23 66.11
C VAL A 777 1.31 -6.75 66.38
N PRO A 778 0.52 -6.10 67.26
CA PRO A 778 -0.56 -6.76 68.03
C PRO A 778 -1.93 -6.81 67.33
N VAL A 779 -2.80 -7.67 67.86
CA VAL A 779 -4.20 -7.91 67.45
C VAL A 779 -5.19 -7.32 68.47
N GLY A 780 -6.33 -6.80 67.98
CA GLY A 780 -7.58 -6.56 68.72
C GLY A 780 -8.77 -6.37 67.74
N PRO A 781 -10.04 -6.59 68.15
CA PRO A 781 -10.70 -7.90 67.98
C PRO A 781 -11.95 -7.93 67.06
N LEU A 782 -12.37 -9.17 66.76
CA LEU A 782 -13.52 -9.64 65.97
C LEU A 782 -14.92 -9.34 66.56
N ALA A 783 -15.90 -9.12 65.67
CA ALA A 783 -17.32 -9.55 65.77
C ALA A 783 -17.98 -9.39 64.36
N GLY A 784 -18.80 -10.25 63.77
CA GLY A 784 -19.37 -11.56 64.09
C GLY A 784 -20.37 -11.96 62.99
N GLY A 785 -20.50 -13.27 62.69
CA GLY A 785 -21.66 -13.88 62.02
C GLY A 785 -21.83 -13.66 60.49
N ILE A 786 -22.33 -14.56 59.63
CA ILE A 786 -23.22 -15.72 59.78
C ILE A 786 -23.09 -16.61 58.51
N ARG A 787 -23.01 -17.93 58.74
CA ARG A 787 -23.53 -19.11 58.00
C ARG A 787 -23.14 -19.38 56.52
N THR A 788 -22.40 -20.49 56.41
CA THR A 788 -22.41 -21.55 55.38
C THR A 788 -23.86 -22.08 55.10
N PRO A 789 -24.16 -22.96 54.11
CA PRO A 789 -23.21 -23.97 53.65
C PRO A 789 -23.32 -24.60 52.23
N ARG A 790 -22.22 -25.30 51.92
CA ARG A 790 -22.13 -26.69 51.38
C ARG A 790 -22.56 -26.91 49.92
N SER A 791 -21.93 -27.81 49.16
CA SER A 791 -20.98 -28.90 49.44
C SER A 791 -20.50 -29.39 48.06
N THR A 792 -19.21 -29.57 47.78
CA THR A 792 -18.44 -30.84 47.90
C THR A 792 -19.09 -31.98 47.11
N LEU A 793 -18.45 -32.80 46.29
CA LEU A 793 -17.08 -33.33 46.12
C LEU A 793 -16.99 -33.71 44.61
N GLY A 794 -15.88 -34.06 43.98
CA GLY A 794 -14.53 -34.47 44.37
C GLY A 794 -13.98 -35.17 43.13
N VAL A 795 -12.78 -34.83 42.68
CA VAL A 795 -11.52 -35.49 43.05
C VAL A 795 -11.18 -36.63 42.07
N HIS A 796 -10.05 -36.39 41.39
CA HIS A 796 -9.06 -37.36 40.91
C HIS A 796 -9.37 -38.17 39.65
N SER A 797 -8.40 -38.57 38.84
CA SER A 797 -6.99 -38.20 38.65
C SER A 797 -6.45 -39.12 37.56
N ARG A 798 -5.43 -38.65 36.82
CA ARG A 798 -4.40 -39.46 36.12
C ARG A 798 -4.89 -40.32 34.94
N ARG A 799 -4.10 -40.68 33.93
CA ARG A 799 -2.80 -40.30 33.33
C ARG A 799 -2.57 -41.47 32.33
N VAL A 800 -1.81 -41.25 31.24
CA VAL A 800 -1.11 -42.30 30.45
C VAL A 800 -2.05 -43.15 29.56
N GLU A 801 -1.79 -43.56 28.32
CA GLU A 801 -0.78 -43.32 27.28
C GLU A 801 -1.36 -43.82 25.94
N LYS A 802 -0.82 -43.24 24.87
CA LYS A 802 -0.43 -43.77 23.55
C LYS A 802 -0.87 -45.17 23.06
N ALA A 803 -1.07 -45.15 21.73
CA ALA A 803 -0.81 -46.20 20.73
C ALA A 803 -1.86 -47.32 20.66
N SER A 804 -2.18 -47.94 19.53
CA SER A 804 -1.98 -47.73 18.09
C SER A 804 -2.75 -48.87 17.41
N LEU A 805 -3.15 -48.66 16.16
CA LEU A 805 -3.29 -49.66 15.09
C LEU A 805 -4.42 -50.72 15.14
N ASN A 806 -5.31 -50.55 14.15
CA ASN A 806 -5.72 -51.51 13.11
C ASN A 806 -6.51 -52.79 13.40
N ASP A 807 -7.34 -53.05 12.37
CA ASP A 807 -7.95 -54.28 11.88
C ASP A 807 -9.30 -54.75 12.46
N GLY A 808 -10.27 -54.91 11.53
CA GLY A 808 -11.65 -55.41 11.76
C GLY A 808 -11.70 -56.93 12.01
N PRO A 809 -12.72 -57.71 11.56
CA PRO A 809 -13.95 -57.38 10.85
C PRO A 809 -15.24 -58.08 11.38
N GLY A 810 -16.40 -57.77 10.78
CA GLY A 810 -17.64 -58.58 10.80
C GLY A 810 -18.70 -58.17 11.84
N LYS A 811 -20.01 -58.36 11.68
CA LYS A 811 -20.90 -58.92 10.65
C LYS A 811 -22.35 -58.54 11.06
N GLY A 812 -23.28 -58.52 10.09
CA GLY A 812 -24.75 -58.57 10.30
C GLY A 812 -25.49 -57.44 9.57
N GLN A 813 -25.98 -57.63 8.34
CA GLN A 813 -27.33 -58.15 7.98
C GLN A 813 -28.46 -57.49 8.81
N ALA A 814 -29.51 -56.87 8.26
CA ALA A 814 -30.22 -57.10 7.02
C ALA A 814 -31.05 -55.88 6.55
N ALA A 815 -31.29 -55.83 5.23
CA ALA A 815 -32.47 -55.39 4.45
C ALA A 815 -33.30 -54.18 4.96
N VAL A 816 -33.66 -53.18 4.13
CA VAL A 816 -34.53 -53.32 2.95
C VAL A 816 -34.17 -52.33 1.83
N ALA A 817 -33.97 -52.91 0.65
CA ALA A 817 -33.90 -52.38 -0.73
C ALA A 817 -35.29 -51.85 -1.19
N ARG A 818 -35.54 -51.05 -2.24
CA ARG A 818 -34.88 -50.44 -3.43
C ARG A 818 -36.02 -49.57 -4.04
N LYS A 819 -35.83 -48.52 -4.85
CA LYS A 819 -35.27 -48.54 -6.22
C LYS A 819 -35.00 -47.11 -6.75
N PRO A 820 -34.19 -46.98 -7.82
CA PRO A 820 -33.57 -45.75 -8.30
C PRO A 820 -34.14 -45.24 -9.64
N VAL A 821 -33.94 -43.96 -9.97
CA VAL A 821 -33.87 -43.40 -11.35
C VAL A 821 -33.23 -41.98 -11.26
N PRO A 822 -32.73 -41.34 -12.34
CA PRO A 822 -31.45 -41.58 -13.03
C PRO A 822 -30.54 -40.33 -13.09
N SER A 823 -29.37 -40.55 -13.71
CA SER A 823 -28.37 -39.62 -14.21
C SER A 823 -28.84 -38.69 -15.34
N ASP A 824 -28.08 -37.61 -15.50
CA ASP A 824 -27.92 -36.70 -16.64
C ASP A 824 -29.08 -35.77 -17.03
N GLU A 825 -28.86 -34.46 -16.83
CA GLU A 825 -29.39 -33.44 -17.72
C GLU A 825 -28.39 -32.27 -17.88
N GLN A 826 -27.89 -32.15 -19.11
CA GLN A 826 -27.17 -30.99 -19.63
C GLN A 826 -28.09 -29.75 -19.70
N PRO A 827 -27.55 -28.52 -19.58
CA PRO A 827 -28.31 -27.32 -19.88
C PRO A 827 -28.62 -27.21 -21.39
N PRO A 828 -29.76 -26.59 -21.78
CA PRO A 828 -30.30 -26.71 -23.13
C PRO A 828 -29.50 -25.91 -24.17
N ALA A 829 -29.39 -26.50 -25.36
CA ALA A 829 -28.91 -25.85 -26.58
C ALA A 829 -29.91 -24.80 -27.11
N PRO A 830 -29.44 -23.75 -27.81
CA PRO A 830 -30.30 -22.73 -28.40
C PRO A 830 -31.07 -23.25 -29.62
N ARG A 831 -32.29 -22.72 -29.81
CA ARG A 831 -33.24 -23.08 -30.87
C ARG A 831 -32.72 -22.78 -32.28
N PRO A 832 -33.10 -23.58 -33.31
CA PRO A 832 -32.75 -23.31 -34.70
C PRO A 832 -33.67 -22.24 -35.32
N ALA A 833 -33.10 -21.40 -36.17
CA ALA A 833 -33.83 -20.48 -37.03
C ALA A 833 -34.40 -21.23 -38.26
N ALA A 834 -35.62 -20.87 -38.67
CA ALA A 834 -36.26 -21.39 -39.88
C ALA A 834 -35.93 -20.51 -41.12
N PRO A 835 -36.05 -21.05 -42.36
CA PRO A 835 -35.42 -20.51 -43.57
C PRO A 835 -36.39 -19.84 -44.57
N GLY A 836 -35.83 -19.04 -45.48
CA GLY A 836 -36.45 -18.45 -46.70
C GLY A 836 -36.55 -16.91 -46.61
N GLU A 837 -36.17 -16.07 -47.58
CA GLU A 837 -36.04 -16.21 -49.04
C GLU A 837 -35.15 -15.11 -49.65
N GLN A 838 -34.51 -15.47 -50.77
CA GLN A 838 -34.25 -14.71 -52.01
C GLN A 838 -33.18 -13.59 -52.08
N GLU A 839 -32.35 -13.78 -53.12
CA GLU A 839 -31.30 -12.91 -53.66
C GLU A 839 -31.85 -11.60 -54.23
N GLN A 840 -31.18 -10.47 -53.94
CA GLN A 840 -31.04 -9.35 -54.87
C GLN A 840 -29.63 -8.74 -54.77
N LYS A 841 -28.92 -8.73 -55.91
CA LYS A 841 -27.74 -7.89 -56.17
C LYS A 841 -28.19 -6.45 -56.41
N VAL A 842 -27.65 -5.45 -55.69
CA VAL A 842 -27.31 -4.11 -56.22
C VAL A 842 -26.17 -3.48 -55.38
N ALA A 843 -25.36 -2.66 -56.04
CA ALA A 843 -24.08 -2.06 -55.71
C ALA A 843 -24.05 -0.95 -54.63
N GLY A 844 -22.84 -0.71 -54.10
CA GLY A 844 -22.23 0.61 -53.89
C GLY A 844 -22.66 1.49 -52.70
N GLU A 845 -21.65 1.96 -51.95
CA GLU A 845 -21.62 3.10 -51.00
C GLU A 845 -21.98 2.84 -49.51
N PRO A 846 -21.61 3.75 -48.57
CA PRO A 846 -20.26 4.22 -48.21
C PRO A 846 -19.94 3.88 -46.72
N ALA A 847 -18.76 4.28 -46.23
CA ALA A 847 -18.24 3.94 -44.89
C ALA A 847 -19.20 4.25 -43.71
N PRO A 848 -19.19 3.44 -42.63
CA PRO A 848 -20.21 3.52 -41.59
C PRO A 848 -19.99 4.67 -40.60
N ASP A 849 -21.12 5.22 -40.15
CA ASP A 849 -21.27 6.27 -39.15
C ASP A 849 -20.61 5.91 -37.79
N VAL A 850 -19.84 6.88 -37.28
CA VAL A 850 -19.07 6.88 -36.02
C VAL A 850 -19.94 6.54 -34.81
N GLN A 851 -21.24 6.84 -34.85
CA GLN A 851 -22.16 6.47 -33.76
C GLN A 851 -22.37 4.96 -33.61
N SER A 852 -22.29 4.19 -34.70
CA SER A 852 -22.45 2.72 -34.61
C SER A 852 -21.22 2.02 -34.03
N LEU A 853 -20.04 2.65 -34.15
CA LEU A 853 -18.76 2.18 -33.61
C LEU A 853 -18.66 2.42 -32.09
N LEU A 854 -19.16 3.57 -31.61
CA LEU A 854 -19.20 3.91 -30.18
C LEU A 854 -20.13 2.98 -29.38
N GLY A 855 -21.27 2.58 -29.97
CA GLY A 855 -22.19 1.62 -29.35
C GLY A 855 -21.61 0.21 -29.19
N ARG A 856 -20.73 -0.23 -30.11
CA ARG A 856 -20.07 -1.56 -30.06
C ARG A 856 -18.88 -1.61 -29.10
N LEU A 857 -18.34 -0.45 -28.71
CA LEU A 857 -17.23 -0.31 -27.76
C LEU A 857 -17.69 -0.15 -26.30
N GLY A 858 -19.00 -0.17 -26.02
CA GLY A 858 -19.54 -0.10 -24.66
C GLY A 858 -19.40 1.26 -23.98
N LEU A 859 -19.22 2.34 -24.75
CA LEU A 859 -19.16 3.71 -24.26
C LEU A 859 -20.53 4.36 -24.47
N GLY A 860 -21.31 4.41 -23.38
CA GLY A 860 -22.64 5.03 -23.35
C GLY A 860 -22.60 6.53 -23.61
N SER A 861 -23.69 7.01 -24.21
CA SER A 861 -23.99 8.35 -24.73
C SER A 861 -23.74 9.49 -23.74
N ILE A 862 -23.06 10.55 -24.21
CA ILE A 862 -23.07 11.88 -23.57
C ILE A 862 -24.10 12.74 -24.32
N GLU A 863 -25.22 13.04 -23.67
CA GLU A 863 -26.18 14.03 -24.15
C GLU A 863 -25.54 15.43 -24.13
N ARG A 864 -25.42 16.06 -25.30
CA ARG A 864 -25.15 17.50 -25.41
C ARG A 864 -26.43 18.27 -25.12
N ARG A 865 -26.52 18.91 -23.95
CA ARG A 865 -27.42 20.07 -23.76
C ARG A 865 -26.74 21.31 -24.28
N GLY A 866 -27.22 21.82 -25.41
CA GLY A 866 -26.91 23.16 -25.87
C GLY A 866 -27.54 24.22 -24.99
N LYS A 867 -26.82 25.32 -24.79
CA LYS A 867 -27.41 26.65 -24.59
C LYS A 867 -26.71 27.63 -25.52
N GLN A 868 -27.52 28.22 -26.39
CA GLN A 868 -27.26 29.46 -27.11
C GLN A 868 -27.00 30.60 -26.11
N SER A 869 -26.03 31.45 -26.40
CA SER A 869 -26.17 32.90 -26.65
C SER A 869 -24.88 33.65 -26.29
N ASP A 870 -24.41 34.43 -27.27
CA ASP A 870 -23.37 35.48 -27.28
C ASP A 870 -21.90 35.11 -27.04
#